data_AF-A0A1G6AJ37-F1
#
_entry.id   AF-A0A1G6AJ37-F1
#
_cell.length_a   1.000
_cell.length_b   1.000
_cell.length_c   1.000
_cell.angle_alpha   90.00
_cell.angle_beta   90.00
_cell.angle_gamma   90.00
#
_symmetry.space_group_name_H-M   'P 1'
#
loop_
_entity.id
_entity.type
_entity.pdbx_description
1 polymer ?
#
loop_
_entity_poly.entity_id
_entity_poly.type
_entity_poly.pdbx_seq_one_letter_code
_entity_poly.pdbx_strand_id
1 'polypeptide(L)'
;MKPPLQVTKRTLFSWVFHRHLKLQILLVVIILITVASRVLPLELQKNIINDAIGMRDVDLLLFYSGLYIAIVVLGGILKYAINLIQSYIGQQTLKTIRRDLFNHIISLPLPFFRKTPPGTVINSMVTELNPVGDFIGQAFSTPLVNILTFLAIAGFMFYLNPLLAGLSLLLYPTELIILPWLQRKMNAANRRRMASTQSVSGTIGESIGGVQEIHANASYKLEDDKFGKKLDLLYKNTLTMYAFKYGIKFYNNFFQSLGPFILFLVGGYLAIQGQLDIGALVAFLSSYEKLYDPWKELMEYYQTYQDSTVRYSQIMSYYDIEPEYLFSPVDRSLHEMHGQIDAQAVGYMVDGNIKLLDRINLSVQPGELLALVGFSGSGKSTLALCMAQIFNYTSGSLKIDGRELNRLTKADMAVNMGMVAQHPFIFEGTLQDNLLYSCEAQRLQGKTCPGMSGTPSLDRIIEVIQQVGLYLDVLSFGFRGTLDPEKDQELAGHILHARQMLRQNAGEDLVEDVEFFDPQHYVHGATLAQNLIFGSSATPGLTSETLHANASFRRFLKTQELLEPLDALGHAIASRNVDVINTLGGGMELFADSPIPADDFDEYALLVSRVPEYDFAKFDENDRAKLLKLALGFISSSNAMGRISSDLRRRIVSSRAAFKKWAEENAPGAFTFYRLDSYIASESILDNILFGVIRPEIAGAEDRIKKRIMQVLIIEDVLDRIIEYGLQFNVGSQGDRLSGGQRQKTALARVFLKNPPILILDEATAALDNASQTRIQNLLESKFKTKSTVIAVVHRLDILKGYDRIGVLKSGKLVELGSYEELIKKKGVFHELVHGRQ
;
A
#
# COMPACT_ATOMS: atom_id res chain seq x y z
N MET A 1 21.81 -10.80 -30.08
CA MET A 1 20.38 -11.00 -29.73
C MET A 1 19.65 -9.68 -29.95
N LYS A 2 18.55 -9.63 -30.72
CA LYS A 2 17.76 -8.40 -30.84
C LYS A 2 17.26 -7.99 -29.45
N PRO A 3 17.30 -6.71 -29.06
CA PRO A 3 16.77 -6.28 -27.79
C PRO A 3 15.30 -6.71 -27.70
N PRO A 4 14.83 -7.21 -26.53
CA PRO A 4 13.45 -7.60 -26.37
C PRO A 4 12.55 -6.41 -26.73
N LEU A 5 11.55 -6.64 -27.59
CA LEU A 5 10.54 -5.63 -27.94
C LEU A 5 9.96 -5.03 -26.65
N GLN A 6 9.91 -3.69 -26.59
CA GLN A 6 9.26 -2.93 -25.51
C GLN A 6 7.87 -3.53 -25.23
N VAL A 7 7.54 -3.68 -23.95
CA VAL A 7 6.34 -4.37 -23.46
C VAL A 7 5.07 -3.78 -24.08
N THR A 8 5.05 -2.46 -24.28
CA THR A 8 3.97 -1.67 -24.88
C THR A 8 3.76 -1.94 -26.37
N LYS A 9 4.81 -2.38 -27.09
CA LYS A 9 4.77 -2.67 -28.53
C LYS A 9 4.42 -4.13 -28.85
N ARG A 10 4.25 -4.98 -27.83
CA ARG A 10 3.86 -6.37 -28.02
C ARG A 10 2.38 -6.48 -28.36
N THR A 11 2.04 -7.37 -29.28
CA THR A 11 0.64 -7.66 -29.60
C THR A 11 0.05 -8.63 -28.57
N LEU A 12 -1.26 -8.57 -28.36
CA LEU A 12 -1.96 -9.48 -27.42
C LEU A 12 -1.67 -10.96 -27.73
N PHE A 13 -1.68 -11.35 -29.00
CA PHE A 13 -1.40 -12.72 -29.43
C PHE A 13 0.06 -13.15 -29.25
N SER A 14 1.02 -12.22 -29.18
CA SER A 14 2.42 -12.58 -28.93
C SER A 14 2.62 -13.25 -27.57
N TRP A 15 1.78 -12.91 -26.58
CA TRP A 15 1.80 -13.49 -25.24
C TRP A 15 1.23 -14.91 -25.19
N VAL A 16 0.30 -15.25 -26.09
CA VAL A 16 -0.36 -16.56 -26.12
C VAL A 16 0.64 -17.67 -26.44
N PHE A 17 1.59 -17.45 -27.35
CA PHE A 17 2.52 -18.48 -27.81
C PHE A 17 3.84 -18.52 -27.03
N HIS A 18 4.07 -17.58 -26.11
CA HIS A 18 5.31 -17.50 -25.37
C HIS A 18 5.30 -18.49 -24.18
N ARG A 19 6.30 -19.39 -24.11
CA ARG A 19 6.63 -20.28 -22.97
C ARG A 19 5.70 -21.47 -22.63
N HIS A 20 4.57 -21.71 -23.31
CA HIS A 20 3.60 -22.77 -22.91
C HIS A 20 3.23 -23.81 -23.99
N LEU A 21 4.12 -24.09 -24.95
CA LEU A 21 3.83 -25.00 -26.08
C LEU A 21 3.40 -26.41 -25.65
N LYS A 22 4.03 -26.99 -24.61
CA LYS A 22 3.70 -28.35 -24.13
C LYS A 22 2.28 -28.45 -23.57
N LEU A 23 1.85 -27.44 -22.80
CA LEU A 23 0.50 -27.38 -22.24
C LEU A 23 -0.54 -27.14 -23.33
N GLN A 24 -0.22 -26.35 -24.35
CA GLN A 24 -1.09 -26.15 -25.51
C GLN A 24 -1.27 -27.43 -26.33
N ILE A 25 -0.22 -28.23 -26.52
CA ILE A 25 -0.33 -29.53 -27.19
C ILE A 25 -1.23 -30.49 -26.38
N LEU A 26 -1.02 -30.59 -25.06
CA LEU A 26 -1.87 -31.39 -24.19
C LEU A 26 -3.34 -30.93 -24.28
N LEU A 27 -3.56 -29.62 -24.28
CA LEU A 27 -4.89 -29.03 -24.40
C LEU A 27 -5.56 -29.40 -25.72
N VAL A 28 -4.85 -29.36 -26.85
CA VAL A 28 -5.38 -29.80 -28.16
C VAL A 28 -5.82 -31.27 -28.11
N VAL A 29 -5.02 -32.15 -27.51
CA VAL A 29 -5.38 -33.57 -27.38
C VAL A 29 -6.66 -33.75 -26.57
N ILE A 30 -6.78 -33.07 -25.42
CA ILE A 30 -7.99 -33.12 -24.58
C ILE A 30 -9.20 -32.56 -25.33
N ILE A 31 -9.02 -31.50 -26.13
CA ILE A 31 -10.07 -30.89 -26.95
C ILE A 31 -10.61 -31.90 -27.98
N LEU A 32 -9.73 -32.63 -28.68
CA LEU A 32 -10.15 -33.64 -29.66
C LEU A 32 -11.02 -34.74 -29.01
N ILE A 33 -10.62 -35.24 -27.84
CA ILE A 33 -11.39 -36.24 -27.09
C ILE A 33 -12.72 -35.64 -26.60
N THR A 34 -12.71 -34.37 -26.17
CA THR A 34 -13.92 -33.67 -25.73
C THR A 34 -14.94 -33.54 -26.87
N VAL A 35 -14.50 -33.19 -28.07
CA VAL A 35 -15.39 -33.09 -29.24
C VAL A 35 -16.05 -34.43 -29.55
N ALA A 36 -15.29 -35.53 -29.53
CA ALA A 36 -15.85 -36.88 -29.72
C ALA A 36 -16.90 -37.22 -28.64
N SER A 37 -16.61 -36.93 -27.37
CA SER A 37 -17.54 -37.16 -26.25
C SER A 37 -18.85 -36.37 -26.34
N ARG A 38 -18.90 -35.27 -27.11
CA ARG A 38 -20.12 -34.47 -27.33
C ARG A 38 -21.05 -35.05 -28.40
N VAL A 39 -20.50 -35.74 -29.40
CA VAL A 39 -21.27 -36.31 -30.52
C VAL A 39 -21.83 -37.69 -30.17
N LEU A 40 -21.05 -38.56 -29.53
CA LEU A 40 -21.46 -39.94 -29.19
C LEU A 40 -22.81 -40.04 -28.43
N PRO A 41 -23.15 -39.16 -27.46
CA PRO A 41 -24.44 -39.21 -26.79
C PRO A 41 -25.64 -38.99 -27.72
N LEU A 42 -25.47 -38.25 -28.83
CA LEU A 42 -26.54 -38.05 -29.83
C LEU A 42 -26.84 -39.34 -30.60
N GLU A 43 -25.80 -40.12 -30.92
CA GLU A 43 -25.97 -41.43 -31.55
C GLU A 43 -26.62 -42.43 -30.58
N LEU A 44 -26.21 -42.42 -29.32
CA LEU A 44 -26.84 -43.28 -28.30
C LEU A 44 -28.31 -42.92 -28.06
N GLN A 45 -28.69 -41.64 -28.14
CA GLN A 45 -30.11 -41.24 -28.06
C GLN A 45 -30.93 -41.86 -29.20
N LYS A 46 -30.40 -41.89 -30.43
CA LYS A 46 -31.04 -42.57 -31.56
C LYS A 46 -31.19 -44.08 -31.29
N ASN A 47 -30.13 -44.74 -30.84
CA ASN A 47 -30.13 -46.20 -30.62
C ASN A 47 -31.02 -46.61 -29.43
N ILE A 48 -31.11 -45.77 -28.39
CA ILE A 48 -32.05 -45.96 -27.27
C ILE A 48 -33.49 -45.95 -27.78
N ILE A 49 -33.85 -45.02 -28.68
CA ILE A 49 -35.22 -44.90 -29.18
C ILE A 49 -35.55 -46.02 -30.18
N ASN A 50 -34.65 -46.27 -31.15
CA ASN A 50 -34.92 -47.21 -32.23
C ASN A 50 -34.76 -48.67 -31.81
N ASP A 51 -33.69 -49.00 -31.08
CA ASP A 51 -33.36 -50.39 -30.77
C ASP A 51 -33.92 -50.80 -29.41
N ALA A 52 -33.67 -50.04 -28.35
CA ALA A 52 -34.10 -50.44 -27.01
C ALA A 52 -35.62 -50.25 -26.80
N ILE A 53 -36.13 -49.05 -27.03
CA ILE A 53 -37.57 -48.75 -26.86
C ILE A 53 -38.39 -49.38 -27.99
N GLY A 54 -37.90 -49.30 -29.24
CA GLY A 54 -38.56 -49.87 -30.40
C GLY A 54 -38.73 -51.40 -30.33
N MET A 55 -37.70 -52.13 -29.87
CA MET A 55 -37.75 -53.59 -29.70
C MET A 55 -38.23 -54.04 -28.31
N ARG A 56 -38.52 -53.10 -27.40
CA ARG A 56 -38.94 -53.35 -26.00
C ARG A 56 -37.92 -54.16 -25.18
N ASP A 57 -36.63 -53.94 -25.43
CA ASP A 57 -35.53 -54.61 -24.75
C ASP A 57 -34.99 -53.76 -23.58
N VAL A 58 -35.21 -54.23 -22.34
CA VAL A 58 -34.85 -53.51 -21.11
C VAL A 58 -33.34 -53.62 -20.83
N ASP A 59 -32.69 -54.72 -21.21
CA ASP A 59 -31.26 -54.91 -20.97
C ASP A 59 -30.44 -54.00 -21.89
N LEU A 60 -30.86 -53.90 -23.15
CA LEU A 60 -30.28 -52.96 -24.13
C LEU A 60 -30.48 -51.49 -23.70
N LEU A 61 -31.64 -51.19 -23.12
CA LEU A 61 -31.96 -49.86 -22.58
C LEU A 61 -31.01 -49.47 -21.45
N LEU A 62 -30.80 -50.37 -20.48
CA LEU A 62 -29.90 -50.14 -19.35
C LEU A 62 -28.45 -49.99 -19.81
N PHE A 63 -28.00 -50.80 -20.77
CA PHE A 63 -26.65 -50.71 -21.33
C PHE A 63 -26.40 -49.36 -22.02
N TYR A 64 -27.27 -48.95 -22.96
CA TYR A 64 -27.10 -47.68 -23.67
C TYR A 64 -27.25 -46.47 -22.74
N SER A 65 -28.14 -46.53 -21.75
CA SER A 65 -28.30 -45.46 -20.76
C SER A 65 -27.06 -45.34 -19.85
N GLY A 66 -26.48 -46.48 -19.45
CA GLY A 66 -25.22 -46.51 -18.69
C GLY A 66 -24.05 -45.92 -19.48
N LEU A 67 -23.91 -46.32 -20.75
CA LEU A 67 -22.88 -45.79 -21.65
C LEU A 67 -23.07 -44.29 -21.92
N TYR A 68 -24.31 -43.84 -22.11
CA TYR A 68 -24.66 -42.43 -22.27
C TYR A 68 -24.18 -41.60 -21.09
N ILE A 69 -24.50 -42.01 -19.86
CA ILE A 69 -24.08 -41.31 -18.65
C ILE A 69 -22.55 -41.32 -18.52
N ALA A 70 -21.89 -42.46 -18.79
CA ALA A 70 -20.44 -42.56 -18.71
C ALA A 70 -19.73 -41.56 -19.65
N ILE A 71 -20.20 -41.43 -20.89
CA ILE A 71 -19.65 -40.48 -21.87
C ILE A 71 -19.92 -39.03 -21.46
N VAL A 72 -21.12 -38.73 -20.95
CA VAL A 72 -21.45 -37.37 -20.46
C VAL A 72 -20.57 -36.97 -19.27
N VAL A 73 -20.35 -37.88 -18.31
CA VAL A 73 -19.46 -37.65 -17.17
C VAL A 73 -18.02 -37.44 -17.64
N LEU A 74 -17.52 -38.27 -18.57
CA LEU A 74 -16.19 -38.11 -19.17
C LEU A 74 -16.06 -36.73 -19.85
N GLY A 75 -17.04 -36.33 -20.66
CA GLY A 75 -17.05 -35.01 -21.30
C GLY A 75 -17.04 -33.86 -20.30
N GLY A 76 -17.73 -34.01 -19.17
CA GLY A 76 -17.71 -33.06 -18.06
C GLY A 76 -16.31 -32.92 -17.41
N ILE A 77 -15.64 -34.06 -17.14
CA ILE A 77 -14.28 -34.09 -16.58
C ILE A 77 -13.28 -33.45 -17.56
N LEU A 78 -13.38 -33.76 -18.85
CA LEU A 78 -12.49 -33.17 -19.86
C LEU A 78 -12.72 -31.66 -20.01
N LYS A 79 -13.97 -31.19 -20.02
CA LYS A 79 -14.30 -29.76 -20.01
C LYS A 79 -13.73 -29.06 -18.77
N TYR A 80 -13.84 -29.70 -17.60
CA TYR A 80 -13.24 -29.19 -16.36
C TYR A 80 -11.71 -29.08 -16.47
N ALA A 81 -11.04 -30.12 -16.99
CA ALA A 81 -9.60 -30.11 -17.21
C ALA A 81 -9.15 -29.02 -18.20
N ILE A 82 -9.88 -28.83 -19.30
CA ILE A 82 -9.66 -27.74 -20.26
C ILE A 82 -9.72 -26.38 -19.54
N ASN A 83 -10.77 -26.12 -18.77
CA ASN A 83 -10.95 -24.84 -18.06
C ASN A 83 -9.85 -24.57 -17.03
N LEU A 84 -9.38 -25.61 -16.31
CA LEU A 84 -8.27 -25.49 -15.38
C LEU A 84 -6.96 -25.13 -16.09
N ILE A 85 -6.63 -25.82 -17.18
CA ILE A 85 -5.41 -25.56 -17.94
C ILE A 85 -5.45 -24.16 -18.57
N GLN A 86 -6.60 -23.75 -19.14
CA GLN A 86 -6.81 -22.41 -19.67
C GLN A 86 -6.59 -21.32 -18.60
N SER A 87 -7.22 -21.49 -17.43
CA SER A 87 -7.07 -20.55 -16.30
C SER A 87 -5.61 -20.44 -15.85
N TYR A 88 -4.92 -21.58 -15.76
CA TYR A 88 -3.49 -21.60 -15.39
C TYR A 88 -2.62 -20.83 -16.39
N ILE A 89 -2.82 -21.07 -17.70
CA ILE A 89 -2.08 -20.37 -18.77
C ILE A 89 -2.38 -18.86 -18.71
N GLY A 90 -3.65 -18.48 -18.54
CA GLY A 90 -4.09 -17.08 -18.45
C GLY A 90 -3.43 -16.35 -17.27
N GLN A 91 -3.49 -16.92 -16.06
CA GLN A 91 -2.93 -16.30 -14.85
C GLN A 91 -1.40 -16.21 -14.88
N GLN A 92 -0.72 -17.24 -15.40
CA GLN A 92 0.74 -17.22 -15.53
C GLN A 92 1.21 -16.16 -16.54
N THR A 93 0.46 -15.98 -17.63
CA THR A 93 0.76 -14.94 -18.62
C THR A 93 0.48 -13.55 -18.04
N LEU A 94 -0.64 -13.38 -17.32
CA LEU A 94 -0.99 -12.14 -16.64
C LEU A 94 0.06 -11.72 -15.61
N LYS A 95 0.59 -12.67 -14.82
CA LYS A 95 1.73 -12.45 -13.91
C LYS A 95 2.93 -11.86 -14.64
N THR A 96 3.24 -12.37 -15.83
CA THR A 96 4.38 -11.90 -16.64
C THR A 96 4.12 -10.50 -17.20
N ILE A 97 2.94 -10.26 -17.77
CA ILE A 97 2.53 -8.93 -18.28
C ILE A 97 2.61 -7.88 -17.15
N ARG A 98 2.08 -8.19 -15.97
CA ARG A 98 2.14 -7.29 -14.81
C ARG A 98 3.57 -6.97 -14.40
N ARG A 99 4.43 -7.99 -14.29
CA ARG A 99 5.83 -7.76 -13.92
C ARG A 99 6.54 -6.86 -14.93
N ASP A 100 6.40 -7.17 -16.20
CA ASP A 100 7.06 -6.46 -17.29
C ASP A 100 6.54 -5.02 -17.44
N LEU A 101 5.22 -4.82 -17.33
CA LEU A 101 4.60 -3.50 -17.37
C LEU A 101 4.94 -2.66 -16.13
N PHE A 102 4.94 -3.25 -14.93
CA PHE A 102 5.34 -2.54 -13.71
C PHE A 102 6.78 -2.03 -13.78
N ASN A 103 7.70 -2.89 -14.22
CA ASN A 103 9.11 -2.51 -14.44
C ASN A 103 9.26 -1.37 -15.45
N HIS A 104 8.43 -1.36 -16.50
CA HIS A 104 8.39 -0.26 -17.46
C HIS A 104 7.83 1.02 -16.83
N ILE A 105 6.70 0.95 -16.12
CA ILE A 105 6.04 2.11 -15.50
C ILE A 105 6.98 2.82 -14.53
N ILE A 106 7.66 2.10 -13.63
CA ILE A 106 8.58 2.73 -12.65
C ILE A 106 9.82 3.37 -13.30
N SER A 107 10.10 3.07 -14.57
CA SER A 107 11.20 3.67 -15.33
C SER A 107 10.78 4.92 -16.11
N LEU A 108 9.49 5.27 -16.11
CA LEU A 108 8.96 6.43 -16.81
C LEU A 108 9.42 7.74 -16.15
N PRO A 109 9.48 8.84 -16.92
CA PRO A 109 9.99 10.12 -16.42
C PRO A 109 9.03 10.78 -15.41
N LEU A 110 9.57 11.56 -14.47
CA LEU A 110 8.81 12.18 -13.37
C LEU A 110 7.61 13.05 -13.84
N PRO A 111 7.68 13.81 -14.97
CA PRO A 111 6.53 14.52 -15.51
C PRO A 111 5.30 13.64 -15.76
N PHE A 112 5.48 12.35 -16.08
CA PHE A 112 4.38 11.40 -16.22
C PHE A 112 3.63 11.23 -14.89
N PHE A 113 4.35 10.92 -13.81
CA PHE A 113 3.77 10.70 -12.48
C PHE A 113 3.13 11.95 -11.86
N ARG A 114 3.52 13.15 -12.32
CA ARG A 114 2.85 14.41 -11.93
C ARG A 114 1.48 14.57 -12.57
N LYS A 115 1.25 14.00 -13.75
CA LYS A 115 -0.01 14.07 -14.50
C LYS A 115 -0.91 12.86 -14.28
N THR A 116 -0.33 11.74 -13.87
CA THR A 116 -1.02 10.46 -13.69
C THR A 116 -1.23 10.16 -12.21
N PRO A 117 -2.47 10.16 -11.71
CA PRO A 117 -2.75 9.77 -10.34
C PRO A 117 -2.32 8.32 -10.07
N PRO A 118 -1.78 8.00 -8.87
CA PRO A 118 -1.40 6.63 -8.51
C PRO A 118 -2.53 5.61 -8.65
N GLY A 119 -3.77 6.01 -8.35
CA GLY A 119 -4.96 5.16 -8.50
C GLY A 119 -5.19 4.67 -9.93
N THR A 120 -4.81 5.45 -10.96
CA THR A 120 -4.90 5.05 -12.36
C THR A 120 -3.95 3.89 -12.68
N VAL A 121 -2.73 3.92 -12.12
CA VAL A 121 -1.75 2.84 -12.26
C VAL A 121 -2.26 1.58 -11.57
N ILE A 122 -2.77 1.69 -10.35
CA ILE A 122 -3.33 0.56 -9.60
C ILE A 122 -4.50 -0.08 -10.37
N ASN A 123 -5.47 0.73 -10.82
CA ASN A 123 -6.62 0.23 -11.57
C ASN A 123 -6.21 -0.44 -12.89
N SER A 124 -5.22 0.12 -13.59
CA SER A 124 -4.70 -0.49 -14.83
C SER A 124 -4.09 -1.87 -14.58
N MET A 125 -3.31 -2.00 -13.50
CA MET A 125 -2.57 -3.22 -13.16
C MET A 125 -3.46 -4.33 -12.58
N VAL A 126 -4.43 -3.94 -11.75
CA VAL A 126 -5.27 -4.88 -10.99
C VAL A 126 -6.57 -5.15 -11.75
N THR A 127 -7.34 -4.12 -12.10
CA THR A 127 -8.70 -4.26 -12.63
C THR A 127 -8.72 -4.44 -14.15
N GLU A 128 -8.06 -3.55 -14.89
CA GLU A 128 -8.21 -3.48 -16.35
C GLU A 128 -7.46 -4.61 -17.09
N LEU A 129 -6.36 -5.11 -16.52
CA LEU A 129 -5.61 -6.25 -17.08
C LEU A 129 -6.24 -7.62 -16.77
N ASN A 130 -7.14 -7.75 -15.79
CA ASN A 130 -7.74 -9.04 -15.44
C ASN A 130 -8.46 -9.70 -16.64
N PRO A 131 -9.41 -9.03 -17.34
CA PRO A 131 -10.09 -9.62 -18.50
C PRO A 131 -9.14 -9.98 -19.66
N VAL A 132 -8.00 -9.29 -19.75
CA VAL A 132 -6.97 -9.57 -20.75
C VAL A 132 -6.31 -10.92 -20.45
N GLY A 133 -5.98 -11.19 -19.19
CA GLY A 133 -5.42 -12.47 -18.75
C GLY A 133 -6.37 -13.64 -19.00
N ASP A 134 -7.65 -13.47 -18.68
CA ASP A 134 -8.68 -14.50 -18.90
C ASP A 134 -8.85 -14.82 -20.39
N PHE A 135 -8.86 -13.79 -21.24
CA PHE A 135 -8.93 -13.97 -22.68
C PHE A 135 -7.72 -14.75 -23.23
N ILE A 136 -6.50 -14.46 -22.77
CA ILE A 136 -5.28 -15.14 -23.25
C ILE A 136 -5.37 -16.66 -23.06
N GLY A 137 -5.89 -17.13 -21.92
CA GLY A 137 -6.07 -18.56 -21.66
C GLY A 137 -7.07 -19.23 -22.61
N GLN A 138 -8.11 -18.49 -23.01
CA GLN A 138 -9.18 -18.95 -23.90
C GLN A 138 -8.89 -18.71 -25.39
N ALA A 139 -7.88 -17.88 -25.70
CA ALA A 139 -7.63 -17.30 -27.02
C ALA A 139 -7.58 -18.34 -28.14
N PHE A 140 -6.97 -19.49 -27.90
CA PHE A 140 -6.83 -20.58 -28.86
C PHE A 140 -7.84 -21.71 -28.63
N SER A 141 -8.08 -22.03 -27.37
CA SER A 141 -8.79 -23.22 -26.92
C SER A 141 -10.28 -23.15 -27.20
N THR A 142 -10.92 -22.00 -26.92
CA THR A 142 -12.37 -21.82 -27.07
C THR A 142 -12.80 -21.84 -28.54
N PRO A 143 -12.14 -21.12 -29.46
CA PRO A 143 -12.45 -21.25 -30.89
C PRO A 143 -12.25 -22.67 -31.40
N LEU A 144 -11.16 -23.33 -30.99
CA LEU A 144 -10.86 -24.69 -31.43
C LEU A 144 -11.94 -25.69 -31.00
N VAL A 145 -12.33 -25.70 -29.71
CA VAL A 145 -13.39 -26.58 -29.19
C VAL A 145 -14.69 -26.36 -29.95
N ASN A 146 -15.09 -25.09 -30.12
CA ASN A 146 -16.40 -24.78 -30.64
C ASN A 146 -16.50 -24.91 -32.17
N ILE A 147 -15.46 -24.56 -32.93
CA ILE A 147 -15.42 -24.81 -34.36
C ILE A 147 -15.45 -26.32 -34.62
N LEU A 148 -14.64 -27.10 -33.91
CA LEU A 148 -14.63 -28.56 -34.07
C LEU A 148 -15.96 -29.19 -33.64
N THR A 149 -16.55 -28.74 -32.53
CA THR A 149 -17.87 -29.21 -32.08
C THR A 149 -18.95 -28.88 -33.10
N PHE A 150 -18.96 -27.65 -33.63
CA PHE A 150 -19.92 -27.21 -34.65
C PHE A 150 -19.81 -28.07 -35.91
N LEU A 151 -18.59 -28.29 -36.41
CA LEU A 151 -18.34 -29.13 -37.58
C LEU A 151 -18.73 -30.59 -37.32
N ALA A 152 -18.47 -31.12 -36.12
CA ALA A 152 -18.80 -32.49 -35.77
C ALA A 152 -20.32 -32.74 -35.67
N ILE A 153 -21.07 -31.81 -35.05
CA ILE A 153 -22.54 -31.88 -34.99
C ILE A 153 -23.14 -31.67 -36.38
N ALA A 154 -22.65 -30.70 -37.16
CA ALA A 154 -23.11 -30.48 -38.53
C ALA A 154 -22.86 -31.72 -39.40
N GLY A 155 -21.68 -32.32 -39.31
CA GLY A 155 -21.35 -33.58 -40.00
C GLY A 155 -22.27 -34.73 -39.58
N PHE A 156 -22.59 -34.85 -38.28
CA PHE A 156 -23.57 -35.82 -37.78
C PHE A 156 -24.98 -35.57 -38.34
N MET A 157 -25.42 -34.31 -38.45
CA MET A 157 -26.71 -33.97 -39.06
C MET A 157 -26.77 -34.37 -40.55
N PHE A 158 -25.69 -34.14 -41.31
CA PHE A 158 -25.60 -34.61 -42.70
C PHE A 158 -25.65 -36.13 -42.81
N TYR A 159 -25.04 -36.85 -41.85
CA TYR A 159 -25.11 -38.30 -41.76
C TYR A 159 -26.54 -38.80 -41.50
N LEU A 160 -27.33 -38.08 -40.70
CA LEU A 160 -28.74 -38.43 -40.46
C LEU A 160 -29.64 -38.17 -41.67
N ASN A 161 -29.62 -36.95 -42.23
CA ASN A 161 -30.40 -36.59 -43.41
C ASN A 161 -29.82 -35.33 -44.10
N PRO A 162 -29.28 -35.44 -45.33
CA PRO A 162 -28.67 -34.30 -46.01
C PRO A 162 -29.63 -33.13 -46.32
N LEU A 163 -30.91 -33.41 -46.59
CA LEU A 163 -31.91 -32.39 -46.93
C LEU A 163 -32.29 -31.56 -45.69
N LEU A 164 -32.59 -32.22 -44.57
CA LEU A 164 -32.88 -31.55 -43.31
C LEU A 164 -31.66 -30.78 -42.77
N ALA A 165 -30.44 -31.31 -42.97
CA ALA A 165 -29.20 -30.65 -42.58
C ALA A 165 -28.96 -29.36 -43.37
N GLY A 166 -29.14 -29.41 -44.70
CA GLY A 166 -29.02 -28.23 -45.55
C GLY A 166 -30.02 -27.13 -45.19
N LEU A 167 -31.29 -27.48 -44.96
CA LEU A 167 -32.33 -26.52 -44.57
C LEU A 167 -32.05 -25.88 -43.19
N SER A 168 -31.59 -26.68 -42.23
CA SER A 168 -31.27 -26.19 -40.89
C SER A 168 -30.04 -25.28 -40.89
N LEU A 169 -29.02 -25.64 -41.67
CA LEU A 169 -27.79 -24.86 -41.79
C LEU A 169 -27.99 -23.54 -42.55
N LEU A 170 -29.02 -23.43 -43.39
CA LEU A 170 -29.35 -22.22 -44.14
C LEU A 170 -29.72 -21.02 -43.25
N LEU A 171 -30.09 -21.27 -41.98
CA LEU A 171 -30.39 -20.22 -41.00
C LEU A 171 -29.13 -19.50 -40.48
N TYR A 172 -27.97 -20.17 -40.44
CA TYR A 172 -26.73 -19.60 -39.90
C TYR A 172 -26.09 -18.52 -40.79
N PRO A 173 -26.10 -18.59 -42.14
CA PRO A 173 -25.67 -17.49 -42.99
C PRO A 173 -26.36 -16.15 -42.69
N THR A 174 -27.65 -16.16 -42.35
CA THR A 174 -28.36 -14.93 -41.97
C THR A 174 -27.88 -14.38 -40.63
N GLU A 175 -27.60 -15.26 -39.66
CA GLU A 175 -26.99 -14.87 -38.39
C GLU A 175 -25.58 -14.30 -38.57
N LEU A 176 -24.76 -14.90 -39.45
CA LEU A 176 -23.39 -14.46 -39.77
C LEU A 176 -23.33 -13.04 -40.35
N ILE A 177 -24.39 -12.55 -41.00
CA ILE A 177 -24.41 -11.21 -41.60
C ILE A 177 -24.98 -10.17 -40.63
N ILE A 178 -26.11 -10.47 -39.98
CA ILE A 178 -26.84 -9.49 -39.17
C ILE A 178 -26.20 -9.31 -37.79
N LEU A 179 -25.72 -10.39 -37.15
CA LEU A 179 -25.15 -10.30 -35.81
C LEU A 179 -23.91 -9.44 -35.73
N PRO A 180 -22.89 -9.57 -36.61
CA PRO A 180 -21.71 -8.69 -36.55
C PRO A 180 -22.05 -7.21 -36.72
N TRP A 181 -23.08 -6.88 -37.50
CA TRP A 181 -23.54 -5.51 -37.67
C TRP A 181 -24.15 -4.95 -36.38
N LEU A 182 -25.07 -5.69 -35.74
CA LEU A 182 -25.62 -5.32 -34.43
C LEU A 182 -24.53 -5.23 -33.36
N GLN A 183 -23.59 -6.18 -33.39
CA GLN A 183 -22.46 -6.27 -32.46
C GLN A 183 -21.55 -5.04 -32.57
N ARG A 184 -21.22 -4.58 -33.78
CA ARG A 184 -20.42 -3.36 -34.00
C ARG A 184 -21.07 -2.14 -33.35
N LYS A 185 -22.40 -1.99 -33.48
CA LYS A 185 -23.15 -0.91 -32.82
C LYS A 185 -23.14 -1.03 -31.30
N MET A 186 -23.38 -2.24 -30.78
CA MET A 186 -23.31 -2.51 -29.33
C MET A 186 -21.94 -2.15 -28.76
N ASN A 187 -20.86 -2.57 -29.44
CA ASN A 187 -19.49 -2.29 -29.01
C ASN A 187 -19.16 -0.80 -29.06
N ALA A 188 -19.62 -0.07 -30.08
CA ALA A 188 -19.45 1.37 -30.16
C ALA A 188 -20.17 2.09 -29.00
N ALA A 189 -21.38 1.63 -28.63
CA ALA A 189 -22.09 2.12 -27.46
C ALA A 189 -21.37 1.76 -26.14
N ASN A 190 -20.83 0.54 -26.02
CA ASN A 190 -20.06 0.10 -24.85
C ASN A 190 -18.79 0.95 -24.64
N ARG A 191 -18.08 1.29 -25.73
CA ARG A 191 -16.92 2.21 -25.65
C ARG A 191 -17.31 3.58 -25.10
N ARG A 192 -18.43 4.15 -25.54
CA ARG A 192 -18.94 5.43 -25.02
C ARG A 192 -19.32 5.31 -23.54
N ARG A 193 -19.96 4.21 -23.15
CA ARG A 193 -20.28 3.89 -21.75
C ARG A 193 -19.03 3.84 -20.88
N MET A 194 -17.98 3.13 -21.31
CA MET A 194 -16.70 3.04 -20.61
C MET A 194 -16.04 4.42 -20.43
N ALA A 195 -16.01 5.26 -21.47
CA ALA A 195 -15.48 6.62 -21.36
C ALA A 195 -16.27 7.47 -20.36
N SER A 196 -17.60 7.35 -20.34
CA SER A 196 -18.44 8.01 -19.34
C SER A 196 -18.16 7.48 -17.92
N THR A 197 -17.97 6.17 -17.75
CA THR A 197 -17.59 5.57 -16.46
C THR A 197 -16.27 6.15 -15.96
N GLN A 198 -15.24 6.25 -16.80
CA GLN A 198 -13.96 6.86 -16.43
C GLN A 198 -14.10 8.34 -16.03
N SER A 199 -14.92 9.11 -16.75
CA SER A 199 -15.20 10.51 -16.41
C SER A 199 -15.88 10.67 -15.05
N VAL A 200 -16.78 9.76 -14.67
CA VAL A 200 -17.43 9.72 -13.35
C VAL A 200 -16.40 9.40 -12.26
N SER A 201 -15.60 8.35 -12.44
CA SER A 201 -14.52 8.02 -11.49
C SER A 201 -13.50 9.14 -11.34
N GLY A 202 -13.17 9.85 -12.43
CA GLY A 202 -12.29 11.02 -12.41
C GLY A 202 -12.85 12.16 -11.59
N THR A 203 -14.16 12.46 -11.68
CA THR A 203 -14.80 13.46 -10.81
C THR A 203 -14.79 13.04 -9.35
N ILE A 204 -15.07 11.78 -9.04
CA ILE A 204 -14.99 11.30 -7.65
C ILE A 204 -13.57 11.51 -7.11
N GLY A 205 -12.54 11.16 -7.88
CA GLY A 205 -11.14 11.38 -7.48
C GLY A 205 -10.80 12.85 -7.27
N GLU A 206 -11.29 13.74 -8.14
CA GLU A 206 -11.12 15.20 -8.03
C GLU A 206 -11.82 15.75 -6.77
N SER A 207 -13.09 15.39 -6.55
CA SER A 207 -13.88 15.90 -5.42
C SER A 207 -13.35 15.39 -4.07
N ILE A 208 -12.92 14.12 -3.99
CA ILE A 208 -12.30 13.59 -2.76
C ILE A 208 -10.91 14.18 -2.54
N GLY A 209 -10.11 14.35 -3.60
CA GLY A 209 -8.81 15.00 -3.50
C GLY A 209 -8.89 16.47 -3.07
N GLY A 210 -9.95 17.17 -3.48
CA GLY A 210 -10.26 18.56 -3.12
C GLY A 210 -11.25 18.71 -1.97
N VAL A 211 -11.48 17.67 -1.15
CA VAL A 211 -12.56 17.67 -0.16
C VAL A 211 -12.44 18.80 0.86
N GLN A 212 -11.21 19.18 1.21
CA GLN A 212 -10.94 20.32 2.08
C GLN A 212 -11.45 21.63 1.48
N GLU A 213 -11.24 21.87 0.17
CA GLU A 213 -11.76 23.06 -0.53
C GLU A 213 -13.29 23.06 -0.57
N ILE A 214 -13.90 21.88 -0.76
CA ILE A 214 -15.36 21.74 -0.75
C ILE A 214 -15.92 22.09 0.63
N HIS A 215 -15.32 21.57 1.71
CA HIS A 215 -15.75 21.89 3.08
C HIS A 215 -15.48 23.36 3.42
N ALA A 216 -14.30 23.89 3.10
CA ALA A 216 -13.91 25.27 3.39
C ALA A 216 -14.84 26.28 2.72
N ASN A 217 -15.34 25.99 1.51
CA ASN A 217 -16.22 26.86 0.75
C ASN A 217 -17.70 26.43 0.79
N ALA A 218 -18.05 25.39 1.55
CA ALA A 218 -19.37 24.75 1.59
C ALA A 218 -19.97 24.47 0.19
N SER A 219 -19.12 24.12 -0.79
CA SER A 219 -19.50 24.05 -2.22
C SER A 219 -20.16 22.73 -2.63
N TYR A 220 -20.79 22.01 -1.69
CA TYR A 220 -21.35 20.67 -1.90
C TYR A 220 -22.30 20.60 -3.10
N LYS A 221 -23.18 21.59 -3.26
CA LYS A 221 -24.16 21.62 -4.35
C LYS A 221 -23.53 21.80 -5.73
N LEU A 222 -22.43 22.55 -5.81
CA LEU A 222 -21.71 22.76 -7.08
C LEU A 222 -21.10 21.43 -7.57
N GLU A 223 -20.51 20.67 -6.64
CA GLU A 223 -19.95 19.36 -6.94
C GLU A 223 -21.03 18.32 -7.24
N ASP A 224 -22.16 18.35 -6.52
CA ASP A 224 -23.33 17.49 -6.81
C ASP A 224 -23.90 17.75 -8.22
N ASP A 225 -24.10 19.02 -8.60
CA ASP A 225 -24.58 19.39 -9.94
C ASP A 225 -23.59 18.95 -11.04
N LYS A 226 -22.28 19.08 -10.79
CA LYS A 226 -21.21 18.63 -11.70
C LYS A 226 -21.22 17.11 -11.85
N PHE A 227 -21.39 16.39 -10.74
CA PHE A 227 -21.48 14.93 -10.71
C PHE A 227 -22.74 14.43 -11.43
N GLY A 228 -23.91 15.04 -11.15
CA GLY A 228 -25.20 14.70 -11.75
C GLY A 228 -25.17 14.74 -13.28
N LYS A 229 -24.60 15.79 -13.88
CA LYS A 229 -24.46 15.91 -15.35
C LYS A 229 -23.67 14.76 -15.97
N LYS A 230 -22.59 14.32 -15.31
CA LYS A 230 -21.78 13.18 -15.78
C LYS A 230 -22.51 11.85 -15.59
N LEU A 231 -23.27 11.72 -14.50
CA LEU A 231 -24.08 10.55 -14.21
C LEU A 231 -25.20 10.36 -15.25
N ASP A 232 -25.88 11.45 -15.65
CA ASP A 232 -26.92 11.42 -16.68
C ASP A 232 -26.39 10.95 -18.04
N LEU A 233 -25.18 11.41 -18.40
CA LEU A 233 -24.52 10.98 -19.64
C LEU A 233 -24.18 9.49 -19.58
N LEU A 234 -23.65 9.01 -18.45
CA LEU A 234 -23.40 7.58 -18.21
C LEU A 234 -24.70 6.77 -18.31
N TYR A 235 -25.79 7.25 -17.71
CA TYR A 235 -27.10 6.60 -17.74
C TYR A 235 -27.62 6.44 -19.18
N LYS A 236 -27.64 7.53 -19.97
CA LYS A 236 -28.09 7.50 -21.37
C LYS A 236 -27.26 6.56 -22.24
N ASN A 237 -25.93 6.59 -22.07
CA ASN A 237 -25.02 5.70 -22.80
C ASN A 237 -25.23 4.22 -22.40
N THR A 238 -25.52 3.98 -21.12
CA THR A 238 -25.82 2.64 -20.59
C THR A 238 -27.12 2.09 -21.18
N LEU A 239 -28.20 2.88 -21.21
CA LEU A 239 -29.46 2.48 -21.83
C LEU A 239 -29.30 2.18 -23.32
N THR A 240 -28.56 3.01 -24.04
CA THR A 240 -28.30 2.80 -25.48
C THR A 240 -27.57 1.48 -25.73
N MET A 241 -26.57 1.15 -24.91
CA MET A 241 -25.87 -0.14 -24.97
C MET A 241 -26.83 -1.30 -24.68
N TYR A 242 -27.68 -1.18 -23.65
CA TYR A 242 -28.65 -2.22 -23.32
C TYR A 242 -29.70 -2.44 -24.41
N ALA A 243 -30.15 -1.39 -25.08
CA ALA A 243 -31.07 -1.50 -26.20
C ALA A 243 -30.49 -2.39 -27.32
N PHE A 244 -29.23 -2.17 -27.71
CA PHE A 244 -28.55 -3.04 -28.68
C PHE A 244 -28.31 -4.45 -28.14
N LYS A 245 -27.92 -4.60 -26.88
CA LYS A 245 -27.69 -5.92 -26.23
C LYS A 245 -28.96 -6.78 -26.23
N TYR A 246 -30.10 -6.20 -25.86
CA TYR A 246 -31.37 -6.92 -25.86
C TYR A 246 -31.89 -7.15 -27.28
N GLY A 247 -31.62 -6.25 -28.23
CA GLY A 247 -31.89 -6.49 -29.65
C GLY A 247 -31.14 -7.71 -30.20
N ILE A 248 -29.86 -7.88 -29.85
CA ILE A 248 -29.08 -9.08 -30.19
C ILE A 248 -29.70 -10.33 -29.57
N LYS A 249 -30.09 -10.28 -28.29
CA LYS A 249 -30.71 -11.43 -27.60
C LYS A 249 -32.05 -11.83 -28.23
N PHE A 250 -32.88 -10.84 -28.59
CA PHE A 250 -34.15 -11.07 -29.28
C PHE A 250 -33.93 -11.74 -30.64
N TYR A 251 -32.99 -11.22 -31.44
CA TYR A 251 -32.62 -11.79 -32.74
C TYR A 251 -32.16 -13.25 -32.59
N ASN A 252 -31.24 -13.54 -31.65
CA ASN A 252 -30.76 -14.89 -31.41
C ASN A 252 -31.88 -15.86 -31.02
N ASN A 253 -32.75 -15.46 -30.08
CA ASN A 253 -33.85 -16.31 -29.64
C ASN A 253 -34.85 -16.61 -30.78
N PHE A 254 -35.10 -15.62 -31.64
CA PHE A 254 -36.01 -15.78 -32.78
C PHE A 254 -35.51 -16.87 -33.76
N PHE A 255 -34.22 -16.84 -34.14
CA PHE A 255 -33.66 -17.85 -35.04
C PHE A 255 -33.49 -19.22 -34.38
N GLN A 256 -33.19 -19.26 -33.08
CA GLN A 256 -33.17 -20.50 -32.32
C GLN A 256 -34.53 -21.21 -32.34
N SER A 257 -35.64 -20.45 -32.22
CA SER A 257 -37.00 -21.00 -32.33
C SER A 257 -37.42 -21.38 -33.75
N LEU A 258 -36.79 -20.81 -34.78
CA LEU A 258 -37.15 -21.05 -36.19
C LEU A 258 -36.68 -22.42 -36.69
N GLY A 259 -35.58 -22.95 -36.14
CA GLY A 259 -35.07 -24.27 -36.51
C GLY A 259 -36.01 -25.43 -36.20
N PRO A 260 -36.45 -25.61 -34.93
CA PRO A 260 -37.43 -26.63 -34.59
C PRO A 260 -38.72 -26.48 -35.41
N PHE A 261 -39.15 -25.25 -35.70
CA PHE A 261 -40.30 -25.00 -36.56
C PHE A 261 -40.11 -25.59 -37.97
N ILE A 262 -38.98 -25.31 -38.64
CA ILE A 262 -38.67 -25.88 -39.96
C ILE A 262 -38.56 -27.41 -39.87
N LEU A 263 -37.95 -27.92 -38.81
CA LEU A 263 -37.78 -29.36 -38.60
C LEU A 263 -39.10 -30.09 -38.37
N PHE A 264 -40.04 -29.50 -37.63
CA PHE A 264 -41.37 -30.08 -37.47
C PHE A 264 -42.17 -30.04 -38.78
N LEU A 265 -42.08 -28.93 -39.52
CA LEU A 265 -42.78 -28.78 -40.80
C LEU A 265 -42.28 -29.80 -41.84
N VAL A 266 -40.97 -29.83 -42.08
CA VAL A 266 -40.36 -30.64 -43.16
C VAL A 266 -40.05 -32.06 -42.69
N GLY A 267 -39.48 -32.22 -41.49
CA GLY A 267 -39.19 -33.52 -40.90
C GLY A 267 -40.46 -34.29 -40.54
N GLY A 268 -41.51 -33.62 -40.06
CA GLY A 268 -42.82 -34.21 -39.86
C GLY A 268 -43.46 -34.69 -41.16
N TYR A 269 -43.36 -33.91 -42.24
CA TYR A 269 -43.82 -34.31 -43.56
C TYR A 269 -43.09 -35.56 -44.09
N LEU A 270 -41.75 -35.61 -43.95
CA LEU A 270 -40.95 -36.77 -44.35
C LEU A 270 -41.24 -38.02 -43.50
N ALA A 271 -41.51 -37.85 -42.21
CA ALA A 271 -41.92 -38.94 -41.32
C ALA A 271 -43.30 -39.51 -41.71
N ILE A 272 -44.26 -38.66 -42.08
CA ILE A 272 -45.58 -39.10 -42.59
C ILE A 272 -45.43 -39.91 -43.88
N GLN A 273 -44.46 -39.58 -44.74
CA GLN A 273 -44.15 -40.35 -45.95
C GLN A 273 -43.37 -41.64 -45.71
N GLY A 274 -43.00 -41.94 -44.45
CA GLY A 274 -42.20 -43.11 -44.10
C GLY A 274 -40.73 -43.04 -44.52
N GLN A 275 -40.22 -41.84 -44.85
CA GLN A 275 -38.83 -41.62 -45.29
C GLN A 275 -37.88 -41.24 -44.14
N LEU A 276 -38.42 -41.03 -42.94
CA LEU A 276 -37.66 -40.64 -41.76
C LEU A 276 -38.21 -41.33 -40.50
N ASP A 277 -37.34 -42.02 -39.77
CA ASP A 277 -37.71 -42.62 -38.48
C ASP A 277 -38.00 -41.54 -37.43
N ILE A 278 -38.95 -41.82 -36.53
CA ILE A 278 -39.29 -40.94 -35.41
C ILE A 278 -38.07 -40.71 -34.51
N GLY A 279 -37.27 -41.75 -34.25
CA GLY A 279 -36.03 -41.61 -33.47
C GLY A 279 -34.96 -40.78 -34.18
N ALA A 280 -34.91 -40.81 -35.51
CA ALA A 280 -34.03 -39.93 -36.29
C ALA A 280 -34.50 -38.46 -36.20
N LEU A 281 -35.81 -38.19 -36.22
CA LEU A 281 -36.35 -36.84 -36.03
C LEU A 281 -36.02 -36.27 -34.64
N VAL A 282 -36.15 -37.09 -33.58
CA VAL A 282 -35.79 -36.69 -32.21
C VAL A 282 -34.29 -36.44 -32.10
N ALA A 283 -33.44 -37.33 -32.63
CA ALA A 283 -32.00 -37.12 -32.68
C ALA A 283 -31.62 -35.87 -33.47
N PHE A 284 -32.36 -35.54 -34.54
CA PHE A 284 -32.15 -34.34 -35.33
C PHE A 284 -32.52 -33.06 -34.57
N LEU A 285 -33.65 -33.05 -33.85
CA LEU A 285 -34.05 -31.94 -32.98
C LEU A 285 -33.01 -31.70 -31.87
N SER A 286 -32.55 -32.77 -31.21
CA SER A 286 -31.50 -32.68 -30.20
C SER A 286 -30.16 -32.22 -30.76
N SER A 287 -29.80 -32.65 -31.98
CA SER A 287 -28.58 -32.21 -32.66
C SER A 287 -28.65 -30.73 -33.04
N TYR A 288 -29.80 -30.26 -33.53
CA TYR A 288 -30.02 -28.85 -33.86
C TYR A 288 -29.91 -27.96 -32.61
N GLU A 289 -30.56 -28.35 -31.50
CA GLU A 289 -30.46 -27.61 -30.25
C GLU A 289 -29.01 -27.51 -29.76
N LYS A 290 -28.26 -28.61 -29.82
CA LYS A 290 -26.83 -28.62 -29.46
C LYS A 290 -25.92 -27.87 -30.43
N LEU A 291 -26.33 -27.64 -31.68
CA LEU A 291 -25.55 -26.87 -32.66
C LEU A 291 -25.51 -25.37 -32.33
N TYR A 292 -26.50 -24.87 -31.58
CA TYR A 292 -26.57 -23.48 -31.15
C TYR A 292 -25.50 -23.13 -30.10
N ASP A 293 -25.20 -24.02 -29.16
CA ASP A 293 -24.23 -23.78 -28.08
C ASP A 293 -22.83 -23.38 -28.58
N PRO A 294 -22.15 -24.14 -29.47
CA PRO A 294 -20.82 -23.76 -29.95
C PRO A 294 -20.84 -22.45 -30.75
N TRP A 295 -21.93 -22.18 -31.46
CA TRP A 295 -22.11 -20.92 -32.18
C TRP A 295 -22.22 -19.72 -31.21
N LYS A 296 -23.04 -19.85 -30.17
CA LYS A 296 -23.15 -18.86 -29.09
C LYS A 296 -21.81 -18.63 -28.40
N GLU A 297 -21.09 -19.70 -28.05
CA GLU A 297 -19.76 -19.57 -27.41
C GLU A 297 -18.74 -18.88 -28.32
N LEU A 298 -18.78 -19.07 -29.65
CA LEU A 298 -17.93 -18.34 -30.60
C LEU A 298 -18.25 -16.85 -30.66
N MET A 299 -19.54 -16.49 -30.57
CA MET A 299 -19.97 -15.10 -30.49
C MET A 299 -19.51 -14.43 -29.19
N GLU A 300 -19.68 -15.09 -28.04
CA GLU A 300 -19.18 -14.61 -26.75
C GLU A 300 -17.66 -14.48 -26.74
N TYR A 301 -16.95 -15.42 -27.37
CA TYR A 301 -15.51 -15.34 -27.59
C TYR A 301 -15.13 -14.09 -28.41
N TYR A 302 -15.84 -13.81 -29.51
CA TYR A 302 -15.55 -12.64 -30.34
C TYR A 302 -15.76 -11.33 -29.57
N GLN A 303 -16.80 -11.25 -28.74
CA GLN A 303 -17.03 -10.10 -27.85
C GLN A 303 -15.87 -9.92 -26.86
N THR A 304 -15.48 -11.01 -26.19
CA THR A 304 -14.38 -11.02 -25.23
C THR A 304 -13.06 -10.63 -25.89
N TYR A 305 -12.78 -11.15 -27.09
CA TYR A 305 -11.61 -10.79 -27.89
C TYR A 305 -11.56 -9.28 -28.18
N GLN A 306 -12.67 -8.70 -28.62
CA GLN A 306 -12.75 -7.28 -28.93
C GLN A 306 -12.57 -6.42 -27.69
N ASP A 307 -13.26 -6.74 -26.59
CA ASP A 307 -13.16 -6.00 -25.34
C ASP A 307 -11.73 -6.06 -24.77
N SER A 308 -11.12 -7.25 -24.72
CA SER A 308 -9.75 -7.42 -24.23
C SER A 308 -8.72 -6.77 -25.13
N THR A 309 -8.88 -6.81 -26.45
CA THR A 309 -7.98 -6.13 -27.40
C THR A 309 -8.00 -4.61 -27.22
N VAL A 310 -9.18 -4.03 -27.02
CA VAL A 310 -9.34 -2.59 -26.81
C VAL A 310 -8.71 -2.16 -25.50
N ARG A 311 -9.04 -2.84 -24.39
CA ARG A 311 -8.48 -2.54 -23.07
C ARG A 311 -6.96 -2.67 -23.07
N TYR A 312 -6.44 -3.77 -23.63
CA TYR A 312 -5.00 -3.98 -23.76
C TYR A 312 -4.33 -2.87 -24.56
N SER A 313 -4.87 -2.51 -25.73
CA SER A 313 -4.30 -1.46 -26.58
C SER A 313 -4.32 -0.10 -25.89
N GLN A 314 -5.40 0.23 -25.18
CA GLN A 314 -5.50 1.48 -24.40
C GLN A 314 -4.43 1.55 -23.32
N ILE A 315 -4.30 0.50 -22.49
CA ILE A 315 -3.27 0.43 -21.44
C ILE A 315 -1.88 0.55 -22.06
N MET A 316 -1.56 -0.27 -23.06
CA MET A 316 -0.24 -0.28 -23.67
C MET A 316 0.10 1.07 -24.31
N SER A 317 -0.86 1.71 -24.99
CA SER A 317 -0.67 3.05 -25.57
C SER A 317 -0.52 4.15 -24.52
N TYR A 318 -1.23 4.04 -23.38
CA TYR A 318 -1.16 5.02 -22.31
C TYR A 318 0.22 5.03 -21.64
N TYR A 319 0.87 3.87 -21.55
CA TYR A 319 2.21 3.71 -20.99
C TYR A 319 3.31 3.65 -22.06
N ASP A 320 3.01 3.90 -23.35
CA ASP A 320 3.98 3.90 -24.46
C ASP A 320 4.83 5.18 -24.48
N ILE A 321 5.51 5.41 -23.36
CA ILE A 321 6.46 6.50 -23.17
C ILE A 321 7.84 5.84 -23.02
N GLU A 322 8.83 6.37 -23.71
CA GLU A 322 10.19 5.87 -23.59
C GLU A 322 10.86 6.41 -22.32
N PRO A 323 11.55 5.57 -21.53
CA PRO A 323 12.33 6.04 -20.40
C PRO A 323 13.37 7.07 -20.84
N GLU A 324 13.51 8.17 -20.08
CA GLU A 324 14.47 9.24 -20.41
C GLU A 324 15.92 8.77 -20.34
N TYR A 325 16.22 7.80 -19.47
CA TYR A 325 17.59 7.33 -19.21
C TYR A 325 17.61 5.79 -19.15
N LEU A 326 18.72 5.21 -19.59
CA LEU A 326 18.97 3.78 -19.41
C LEU A 326 19.19 3.46 -17.93
N PHE A 327 18.69 2.30 -17.48
CA PHE A 327 18.85 1.84 -16.11
C PHE A 327 20.30 1.48 -15.80
N SER A 328 20.88 0.58 -16.61
CA SER A 328 22.26 0.09 -16.49
C SER A 328 23.00 0.19 -17.82
N PRO A 329 24.34 0.32 -17.81
CA PRO A 329 25.12 0.29 -19.04
C PRO A 329 25.05 -1.10 -19.70
N VAL A 330 24.99 -1.15 -21.03
CA VAL A 330 24.89 -2.40 -21.79
C VAL A 330 26.27 -3.02 -22.04
N ASP A 331 27.27 -2.20 -22.38
CA ASP A 331 28.58 -2.66 -22.88
C ASP A 331 29.78 -2.07 -22.09
N ARG A 332 29.57 -1.64 -20.84
CA ARG A 332 30.66 -1.12 -19.99
C ARG A 332 30.39 -1.30 -18.50
N SER A 333 31.44 -1.17 -17.70
CA SER A 333 31.34 -1.03 -16.24
C SER A 333 30.80 0.35 -15.83
N LEU A 334 30.36 0.44 -14.58
CA LEU A 334 29.91 1.68 -13.95
C LEU A 334 31.08 2.65 -13.79
N HIS A 335 30.87 3.91 -14.13
CA HIS A 335 31.89 4.94 -13.94
C HIS A 335 32.06 5.27 -12.45
N GLU A 336 33.28 5.63 -12.08
CA GLU A 336 33.57 6.31 -10.81
C GLU A 336 33.90 7.77 -11.13
N MET A 337 33.35 8.67 -10.33
CA MET A 337 33.40 10.11 -10.58
C MET A 337 34.11 10.83 -9.43
N HIS A 338 34.83 11.88 -9.78
CA HIS A 338 35.50 12.80 -8.87
C HIS A 338 34.60 13.99 -8.50
N GLY A 339 33.59 14.28 -9.31
CA GLY A 339 32.53 15.23 -8.98
C GLY A 339 32.69 16.63 -9.56
N GLN A 340 33.42 16.80 -10.67
CA GLN A 340 33.41 18.04 -11.43
C GLN A 340 32.07 18.19 -12.17
N ILE A 341 31.43 19.36 -12.10
CA ILE A 341 30.15 19.61 -12.78
C ILE A 341 30.26 20.87 -13.64
N ASP A 342 30.01 20.72 -14.93
CA ASP A 342 30.09 21.80 -15.92
C ASP A 342 28.76 21.96 -16.66
N ALA A 343 28.10 23.09 -16.45
CA ALA A 343 26.90 23.52 -17.16
C ALA A 343 27.27 24.61 -18.18
N GLN A 344 26.96 24.37 -19.45
CA GLN A 344 27.18 25.30 -20.56
C GLN A 344 25.85 25.60 -21.25
N ALA A 345 25.38 26.83 -21.09
CA ALA A 345 24.13 27.34 -21.64
C ALA A 345 22.91 26.42 -21.37
N VAL A 346 22.85 25.79 -20.19
CA VAL A 346 21.80 24.83 -19.83
C VAL A 346 20.44 25.54 -19.75
N GLY A 347 19.44 24.98 -20.42
CA GLY A 347 18.07 25.44 -20.38
C GLY A 347 17.09 24.30 -20.15
N TYR A 348 15.98 24.59 -19.48
CA TYR A 348 14.91 23.64 -19.19
C TYR A 348 13.56 24.30 -19.45
N MET A 349 12.78 23.66 -20.31
CA MET A 349 11.45 24.09 -20.71
C MET A 349 10.44 23.02 -20.34
N VAL A 350 9.31 23.45 -19.77
CA VAL A 350 8.15 22.60 -19.50
C VAL A 350 7.13 22.77 -20.63
N ASP A 351 6.19 21.82 -20.74
CA ASP A 351 5.05 21.89 -21.65
C ASP A 351 4.38 23.27 -21.63
N GLY A 352 4.07 23.80 -22.82
CA GLY A 352 3.59 25.18 -22.99
C GLY A 352 4.69 26.22 -23.18
N ASN A 353 5.93 25.80 -23.48
CA ASN A 353 7.10 26.68 -23.75
C ASN A 353 7.49 27.59 -22.58
N ILE A 354 7.15 27.20 -21.35
CA ILE A 354 7.53 27.94 -20.15
C ILE A 354 8.99 27.59 -19.83
N LYS A 355 9.88 28.58 -19.97
CA LYS A 355 11.30 28.46 -19.62
C LYS A 355 11.46 28.56 -18.11
N LEU A 356 11.85 27.47 -17.48
CA LEU A 356 12.22 27.46 -16.05
C LEU A 356 13.71 27.71 -15.85
N LEU A 357 14.56 27.34 -16.82
CA LEU A 357 15.98 27.70 -16.87
C LEU A 357 16.33 28.25 -18.26
N ASP A 358 17.11 29.34 -18.30
CA ASP A 358 17.58 29.99 -19.53
C ASP A 358 19.10 30.22 -19.48
N ARG A 359 19.83 29.42 -20.27
CA ARG A 359 21.28 29.58 -20.54
C ARG A 359 22.13 29.70 -19.26
N ILE A 360 21.95 28.77 -18.33
CA ILE A 360 22.79 28.67 -17.13
C ILE A 360 24.21 28.26 -17.53
N ASN A 361 25.20 29.04 -17.10
CA ASN A 361 26.62 28.71 -17.21
C ASN A 361 27.21 28.62 -15.81
N LEU A 362 27.76 27.46 -15.46
CA LEU A 362 28.29 27.19 -14.12
C LEU A 362 29.37 26.11 -14.24
N SER A 363 30.46 26.25 -13.50
CA SER A 363 31.49 25.22 -13.37
C SER A 363 31.80 25.07 -11.89
N VAL A 364 31.71 23.84 -11.40
CA VAL A 364 31.94 23.45 -10.00
C VAL A 364 33.09 22.45 -9.97
N GLN A 365 34.11 22.74 -9.18
CA GLN A 365 35.30 21.91 -9.06
C GLN A 365 35.07 20.75 -8.09
N PRO A 366 35.81 19.64 -8.22
CA PRO A 366 35.76 18.54 -7.26
C PRO A 366 35.98 19.01 -5.82
N GLY A 367 35.10 18.62 -4.90
CA GLY A 367 35.22 18.93 -3.47
C GLY A 367 34.74 20.33 -3.05
N GLU A 368 34.20 21.12 -3.99
CA GLU A 368 33.70 22.48 -3.76
C GLU A 368 32.27 22.48 -3.18
N LEU A 369 32.00 23.40 -2.24
CA LEU A 369 30.66 23.66 -1.70
C LEU A 369 30.01 24.86 -2.42
N LEU A 370 29.00 24.58 -3.23
CA LEU A 370 28.19 25.59 -3.92
C LEU A 370 26.81 25.74 -3.28
N ALA A 371 26.46 26.95 -2.88
CA ALA A 371 25.09 27.32 -2.51
C ALA A 371 24.34 27.92 -3.69
N LEU A 372 23.10 27.47 -3.93
CA LEU A 372 22.16 28.07 -4.87
C LEU A 372 21.10 28.86 -4.10
N VAL A 373 21.00 30.16 -4.38
CA VAL A 373 20.11 31.09 -3.66
C VAL A 373 19.27 31.90 -4.64
N GLY A 374 18.10 32.34 -4.21
CA GLY A 374 17.21 33.17 -5.01
C GLY A 374 15.79 33.17 -4.46
N PHE A 375 14.95 34.06 -4.97
CA PHE A 375 13.52 34.10 -4.62
C PHE A 375 12.81 32.79 -5.02
N SER A 376 11.65 32.51 -4.41
CA SER A 376 10.82 31.39 -4.85
C SER A 376 10.49 31.49 -6.34
N GLY A 377 10.52 30.36 -7.06
CA GLY A 377 10.33 30.34 -8.51
C GLY A 377 11.53 30.81 -9.36
N SER A 378 12.69 31.11 -8.76
CA SER A 378 13.88 31.53 -9.51
C SER A 378 14.58 30.42 -10.32
N GLY A 379 14.24 29.15 -10.09
CA GLY A 379 14.82 28.00 -10.80
C GLY A 379 15.85 27.19 -10.01
N LYS A 380 16.13 27.53 -8.74
CA LYS A 380 17.09 26.85 -7.83
C LYS A 380 16.92 25.32 -7.81
N SER A 381 15.75 24.85 -7.37
CA SER A 381 15.44 23.43 -7.26
C SER A 381 15.39 22.76 -8.63
N THR A 382 14.93 23.48 -9.66
CA THR A 382 14.93 22.97 -11.05
C THR A 382 16.35 22.69 -11.55
N LEU A 383 17.31 23.58 -11.29
CA LEU A 383 18.71 23.38 -11.66
C LEU A 383 19.32 22.21 -10.88
N ALA A 384 19.07 22.12 -9.58
CA ALA A 384 19.51 21.00 -8.74
C ALA A 384 18.96 19.65 -9.25
N LEU A 385 17.67 19.61 -9.62
CA LEU A 385 17.01 18.41 -10.18
C LEU A 385 17.56 18.03 -11.57
N CYS A 386 17.96 19.00 -12.38
CA CYS A 386 18.65 18.73 -13.65
C CYS A 386 20.03 18.13 -13.40
N MET A 387 20.82 18.70 -12.49
CA MET A 387 22.12 18.15 -12.08
C MET A 387 21.99 16.75 -11.47
N ALA A 388 20.88 16.50 -10.77
CA ALA A 388 20.58 15.20 -10.18
C ALA A 388 20.12 14.13 -11.19
N GLN A 389 20.08 14.45 -12.48
CA GLN A 389 19.50 13.63 -13.54
C GLN A 389 18.03 13.25 -13.26
N ILE A 390 17.30 14.02 -12.45
CA ILE A 390 15.87 13.81 -12.18
C ILE A 390 15.03 14.46 -13.28
N PHE A 391 15.47 15.62 -13.77
CA PHE A 391 14.94 16.24 -14.99
C PHE A 391 15.96 16.22 -16.10
N ASN A 392 15.49 15.97 -17.32
CA ASN A 392 16.30 16.14 -18.52
C ASN A 392 16.32 17.61 -18.95
N TYR A 393 17.51 18.17 -19.17
CA TYR A 393 17.64 19.52 -19.70
C TYR A 393 17.26 19.55 -21.19
N THR A 394 16.65 20.65 -21.64
CA THR A 394 16.11 20.77 -23.01
C THR A 394 17.09 21.40 -24.00
N SER A 395 18.10 22.13 -23.52
CA SER A 395 19.08 22.82 -24.36
C SER A 395 20.39 23.03 -23.63
N GLY A 396 21.48 23.23 -24.37
CA GLY A 396 22.83 23.40 -23.81
C GLY A 396 23.52 22.07 -23.56
N SER A 397 24.47 22.06 -22.64
CA SER A 397 25.23 20.87 -22.25
C SER A 397 25.48 20.87 -20.75
N LEU A 398 25.27 19.72 -20.11
CA LEU A 398 25.53 19.51 -18.69
C LEU A 398 26.40 18.26 -18.56
N LYS A 399 27.60 18.43 -18.00
CA LYS A 399 28.62 17.38 -17.90
C LYS A 399 29.01 17.11 -16.46
N ILE A 400 29.28 15.85 -16.17
CA ILE A 400 29.94 15.41 -14.93
C ILE A 400 31.25 14.74 -15.31
N ASP A 401 32.38 15.22 -14.78
CA ASP A 401 33.74 14.80 -15.15
C ASP A 401 33.96 14.74 -16.68
N GLY A 402 33.49 15.77 -17.39
CA GLY A 402 33.59 15.88 -18.85
C GLY A 402 32.63 14.99 -19.64
N ARG A 403 31.80 14.16 -18.99
CA ARG A 403 30.83 13.26 -19.65
C ARG A 403 29.44 13.87 -19.65
N GLU A 404 28.77 13.81 -20.80
CA GLU A 404 27.41 14.36 -20.93
C GLU A 404 26.41 13.61 -20.02
N LEU A 405 25.66 14.36 -19.22
CA LEU A 405 24.73 13.81 -18.22
C LEU A 405 23.65 12.92 -18.85
N ASN A 406 23.18 13.27 -20.04
CA ASN A 406 22.16 12.50 -20.77
C ASN A 406 22.68 11.15 -21.31
N ARG A 407 23.99 10.91 -21.31
CA ARG A 407 24.60 9.64 -21.73
C ARG A 407 24.93 8.73 -20.54
N LEU A 408 24.81 9.24 -19.31
CA LEU A 408 25.02 8.47 -18.09
C LEU A 408 23.75 7.67 -17.76
N THR A 409 23.92 6.48 -17.18
CA THR A 409 22.80 5.64 -16.77
C THR A 409 22.37 5.97 -15.35
N LYS A 410 21.17 5.53 -14.96
CA LYS A 410 20.70 5.66 -13.57
C LYS A 410 21.60 4.94 -12.59
N ALA A 411 22.19 3.81 -12.99
CA ALA A 411 23.19 3.10 -12.18
C ALA A 411 24.47 3.92 -11.97
N ASP A 412 24.97 4.64 -12.98
CA ASP A 412 26.15 5.52 -12.79
C ASP A 412 25.84 6.62 -11.77
N MET A 413 24.68 7.27 -11.89
CA MET A 413 24.25 8.29 -10.95
C MET A 413 24.00 7.71 -9.55
N ALA A 414 23.40 6.53 -9.46
CA ALA A 414 23.14 5.83 -8.21
C ALA A 414 24.43 5.39 -7.49
N VAL A 415 25.57 5.26 -8.16
CA VAL A 415 26.84 5.03 -7.46
C VAL A 415 27.46 6.35 -7.00
N ASN A 416 27.46 7.37 -7.85
CA ASN A 416 28.29 8.56 -7.67
C ASN A 416 27.58 9.76 -6.99
N MET A 417 26.25 9.74 -6.88
CA MET A 417 25.50 10.90 -6.42
C MET A 417 24.52 10.58 -5.30
N GLY A 418 24.49 11.41 -4.26
CA GLY A 418 23.43 11.44 -3.26
C GLY A 418 22.54 12.65 -3.43
N MET A 419 21.24 12.48 -3.25
CA MET A 419 20.29 13.60 -3.27
C MET A 419 19.37 13.53 -2.06
N VAL A 420 19.17 14.67 -1.41
CA VAL A 420 18.10 14.87 -0.43
C VAL A 420 17.14 15.90 -0.99
N ALA A 421 15.89 15.49 -1.19
CA ALA A 421 14.82 16.35 -1.67
C ALA A 421 14.22 17.20 -0.52
N GLN A 422 13.55 18.29 -0.87
CA GLN A 422 12.86 19.19 0.07
C GLN A 422 11.87 18.44 0.97
N HIS A 423 11.08 17.55 0.34
CA HIS A 423 10.16 16.63 1.01
C HIS A 423 10.62 15.19 0.76
N PRO A 424 11.50 14.65 1.62
CA PRO A 424 12.02 13.30 1.42
C PRO A 424 10.92 12.26 1.61
N PHE A 425 10.90 11.28 0.71
CA PHE A 425 9.99 10.15 0.79
C PHE A 425 10.60 9.02 1.65
N ILE A 426 9.79 8.53 2.59
CA ILE A 426 10.11 7.40 3.46
C ILE A 426 9.24 6.23 3.03
N PHE A 427 9.86 5.08 2.74
CA PHE A 427 9.15 3.88 2.35
C PHE A 427 8.59 3.17 3.58
N GLU A 428 7.49 2.44 3.39
CA GLU A 428 6.98 1.55 4.42
C GLU A 428 8.04 0.48 4.76
N GLY A 429 8.21 0.18 6.05
CA GLY A 429 9.22 -0.73 6.55
C GLY A 429 9.83 -0.25 7.87
N THR A 430 11.03 -0.71 8.17
CA THR A 430 11.77 -0.26 9.36
C THR A 430 12.53 1.05 9.08
N LEU A 431 12.95 1.73 10.15
CA LEU A 431 13.88 2.85 10.03
C LEU A 431 15.20 2.40 9.40
N GLN A 432 15.68 1.19 9.74
CA GLN A 432 16.89 0.59 9.17
C GLN A 432 16.78 0.42 7.65
N ASP A 433 15.68 -0.15 7.15
CA ASP A 433 15.44 -0.33 5.70
C ASP A 433 15.55 1.00 4.96
N ASN A 434 14.98 2.04 5.57
CA ASN A 434 15.02 3.38 5.02
C ASN A 434 16.41 4.01 5.06
N LEU A 435 17.21 3.78 6.10
CA LEU A 435 18.59 4.26 6.17
C LEU A 435 19.49 3.54 5.15
N LEU A 436 19.32 2.22 5.01
CA LEU A 436 20.13 1.38 4.13
C LEU A 436 19.69 1.38 2.67
N TYR A 437 18.55 1.99 2.34
CA TYR A 437 17.96 2.02 0.99
C TYR A 437 18.98 2.32 -0.12
N SER A 438 19.85 3.32 0.08
CA SER A 438 20.86 3.70 -0.92
C SER A 438 22.02 2.69 -1.04
N CYS A 439 22.41 2.05 0.06
CA CYS A 439 23.44 1.02 0.05
C CYS A 439 22.91 -0.30 -0.56
N GLU A 440 21.67 -0.69 -0.25
CA GLU A 440 21.03 -1.86 -0.88
C GLU A 440 20.88 -1.68 -2.39
N ALA A 441 20.56 -0.46 -2.85
CA ALA A 441 20.52 -0.15 -4.27
C ALA A 441 21.88 -0.34 -4.97
N GLN A 442 22.99 0.02 -4.31
CA GLN A 442 24.34 -0.23 -4.83
C GLN A 442 24.69 -1.72 -4.81
N ARG A 443 24.31 -2.44 -3.75
CA ARG A 443 24.52 -3.89 -3.60
C ARG A 443 23.86 -4.68 -4.72
N LEU A 444 22.62 -4.33 -5.09
CA LEU A 444 21.90 -4.94 -6.21
C LEU A 444 22.57 -4.70 -7.57
N GLN A 445 23.43 -3.68 -7.69
CA GLN A 445 24.23 -3.39 -8.88
C GLN A 445 25.62 -4.06 -8.84
N GLY A 446 25.88 -4.92 -7.85
CA GLY A 446 27.15 -5.63 -7.70
C GLY A 446 28.28 -4.76 -7.16
N LYS A 447 28.00 -3.56 -6.65
CA LYS A 447 28.96 -2.72 -5.93
C LYS A 447 28.69 -2.76 -4.43
N THR A 448 29.73 -2.63 -3.62
CA THR A 448 29.57 -2.39 -2.19
C THR A 448 29.44 -0.90 -1.91
N CYS A 449 28.84 -0.52 -0.77
CA CYS A 449 28.80 0.88 -0.37
C CYS A 449 30.25 1.41 -0.22
N PRO A 450 30.61 2.59 -0.77
CA PRO A 450 31.99 3.10 -0.76
C PRO A 450 32.61 3.10 0.64
N GLY A 451 33.79 2.49 0.78
CA GLY A 451 34.48 2.32 2.07
C GLY A 451 34.02 1.13 2.91
N MET A 452 33.16 0.24 2.39
CA MET A 452 32.63 -0.91 3.12
C MET A 452 32.72 -2.19 2.27
N SER A 453 33.19 -3.29 2.88
CA SER A 453 33.12 -4.64 2.31
C SER A 453 31.78 -5.29 2.68
N GLY A 454 30.65 -4.71 2.26
CA GLY A 454 29.32 -5.27 2.54
C GLY A 454 28.27 -4.24 2.99
N THR A 455 27.29 -4.71 3.77
CA THR A 455 26.32 -3.87 4.48
C THR A 455 27.02 -3.02 5.53
N PRO A 456 26.58 -1.77 5.79
CA PRO A 456 27.18 -0.94 6.83
C PRO A 456 27.15 -1.62 8.19
N SER A 457 28.28 -1.58 8.93
CA SER A 457 28.31 -2.03 10.33
C SER A 457 27.42 -1.14 11.19
N LEU A 458 26.97 -1.67 12.34
CA LEU A 458 26.18 -0.92 13.30
C LEU A 458 26.90 0.37 13.71
N ASP A 459 28.20 0.29 14.04
CA ASP A 459 29.02 1.45 14.44
C ASP A 459 28.94 2.58 13.41
N ARG A 460 28.97 2.23 12.12
CA ARG A 460 28.87 3.22 11.04
C ARG A 460 27.48 3.83 10.97
N ILE A 461 26.43 3.04 11.17
CA ILE A 461 25.06 3.54 11.24
C ILE A 461 24.94 4.51 12.43
N ILE A 462 25.42 4.12 13.60
CA ILE A 462 25.45 4.92 14.83
C ILE A 462 26.20 6.24 14.60
N GLU A 463 27.39 6.18 14.01
CA GLU A 463 28.19 7.37 13.69
C GLU A 463 27.41 8.36 12.80
N VAL A 464 26.72 7.86 11.78
CA VAL A 464 25.96 8.72 10.85
C VAL A 464 24.70 9.28 11.49
N ILE A 465 23.92 8.47 12.24
CA ILE A 465 22.72 8.98 12.93
C ILE A 465 23.08 9.99 14.02
N GLN A 466 24.25 9.86 14.66
CA GLN A 466 24.78 10.87 15.59
C GLN A 466 25.14 12.16 14.84
N GLN A 467 25.83 12.06 13.70
CA GLN A 467 26.22 13.20 12.86
C GLN A 467 25.01 14.03 12.40
N VAL A 468 23.90 13.39 12.05
CA VAL A 468 22.66 14.10 11.65
C VAL A 468 21.76 14.48 12.84
N GLY A 469 22.11 14.08 14.06
CA GLY A 469 21.31 14.34 15.26
C GLY A 469 20.02 13.51 15.34
N LEU A 470 19.97 12.34 14.70
CA LEU A 470 18.87 11.37 14.77
C LEU A 470 19.06 10.36 15.91
N TYR A 471 20.27 10.24 16.48
CA TYR A 471 20.59 9.24 17.51
C TYR A 471 19.61 9.20 18.69
N LEU A 472 19.27 10.34 19.28
CA LEU A 472 18.32 10.41 20.39
C LEU A 472 16.90 10.03 19.99
N ASP A 473 16.50 10.30 18.74
CA ASP A 473 15.23 9.87 18.18
C ASP A 473 15.21 8.32 18.07
N VAL A 474 16.26 7.71 17.51
CA VAL A 474 16.39 6.23 17.40
C VAL A 474 16.41 5.58 18.77
N LEU A 475 17.15 6.15 19.72
CA LEU A 475 17.21 5.66 21.09
C LEU A 475 15.82 5.70 21.75
N SER A 476 15.08 6.79 21.54
CA SER A 476 13.71 6.93 22.05
C SER A 476 12.77 5.88 21.43
N PHE A 477 12.95 5.54 20.14
CA PHE A 477 12.21 4.45 19.53
C PHE A 477 12.56 3.09 20.14
N GLY A 478 13.86 2.84 20.41
CA GLY A 478 14.32 1.62 21.08
C GLY A 478 13.74 1.50 22.49
N PHE A 479 13.76 2.58 23.26
CA PHE A 479 13.17 2.66 24.59
C PHE A 479 11.68 2.35 24.63
N ARG A 480 10.92 2.78 23.62
CA ARG A 480 9.48 2.47 23.48
C ARG A 480 9.22 1.06 22.93
N GLY A 481 10.24 0.41 22.37
CA GLY A 481 10.15 -0.95 21.86
C GLY A 481 9.98 -1.96 22.99
N THR A 482 9.41 -3.11 22.65
CA THR A 482 9.34 -4.27 23.54
C THR A 482 10.42 -5.28 23.16
N LEU A 483 10.94 -5.98 24.17
CA LEU A 483 11.95 -7.02 24.03
C LEU A 483 11.31 -8.38 24.30
N ASP A 484 11.56 -9.33 23.41
CA ASP A 484 11.23 -10.73 23.62
C ASP A 484 12.42 -11.40 24.34
N PRO A 485 12.32 -11.67 25.67
CA PRO A 485 13.44 -12.20 26.44
C PRO A 485 13.83 -13.62 26.01
N GLU A 486 12.96 -14.36 25.30
CA GLU A 486 13.33 -15.68 24.78
C GLU A 486 14.31 -15.58 23.59
N LYS A 487 14.23 -14.50 22.82
CA LYS A 487 15.09 -14.26 21.66
C LYS A 487 16.41 -13.60 22.01
N ASP A 488 16.41 -12.75 23.03
CA ASP A 488 17.59 -11.98 23.45
C ASP A 488 17.73 -11.97 24.98
N GLN A 489 18.14 -13.13 25.50
CA GLN A 489 18.33 -13.35 26.94
C GLN A 489 19.47 -12.49 27.51
N GLU A 490 20.47 -12.18 26.70
CA GLU A 490 21.64 -11.38 27.11
C GLU A 490 21.22 -9.94 27.38
N LEU A 491 20.54 -9.28 26.42
CA LEU A 491 20.07 -7.92 26.61
C LEU A 491 19.05 -7.82 27.75
N ALA A 492 18.16 -8.81 27.89
CA ALA A 492 17.22 -8.85 29.01
C ALA A 492 17.95 -8.92 30.37
N GLY A 493 19.03 -9.72 30.46
CA GLY A 493 19.89 -9.79 31.64
C GLY A 493 20.55 -8.45 31.98
N HIS A 494 21.13 -7.78 30.98
CA HIS A 494 21.72 -6.45 31.16
C HIS A 494 20.69 -5.39 31.55
N ILE A 495 19.47 -5.42 31.00
CA ILE A 495 18.39 -4.50 31.40
C ILE A 495 18.01 -4.72 32.87
N LEU A 496 17.97 -5.98 33.34
CA LEU A 496 17.71 -6.27 34.75
C LEU A 496 18.84 -5.80 35.66
N HIS A 497 20.09 -5.93 35.23
CA HIS A 497 21.22 -5.40 35.98
C HIS A 497 21.20 -3.85 36.00
N ALA A 498 20.89 -3.21 34.87
CA ALA A 498 20.69 -1.77 34.76
C ALA A 498 19.57 -1.28 35.70
N ARG A 499 18.45 -2.01 35.78
CA ARG A 499 17.36 -1.72 36.75
C ARG A 499 17.86 -1.73 38.19
N GLN A 500 18.65 -2.74 38.56
CA GLN A 500 19.22 -2.83 39.92
C GLN A 500 20.20 -1.68 40.19
N MET A 501 21.07 -1.36 39.24
CA MET A 501 22.03 -0.27 39.34
C MET A 501 21.35 1.10 39.44
N LEU A 502 20.28 1.32 38.66
CA LEU A 502 19.48 2.53 38.72
C LEU A 502 18.85 2.72 40.11
N ARG A 503 18.36 1.62 40.71
CA ARG A 503 17.75 1.62 42.05
C ARG A 503 18.77 1.78 43.18
N GLN A 504 19.93 1.10 43.10
CA GLN A 504 20.97 1.18 44.12
C GLN A 504 21.68 2.54 44.14
N ASN A 505 21.86 3.14 42.96
CA ASN A 505 22.47 4.46 42.79
C ASN A 505 21.41 5.57 42.60
N ALA A 506 20.20 5.36 43.10
CA ALA A 506 19.16 6.38 43.14
C ALA A 506 19.60 7.45 44.15
N GLY A 507 20.11 8.58 43.65
CA GLY A 507 20.32 9.78 44.48
C GLY A 507 18.98 10.36 44.94
N GLU A 508 19.02 11.36 45.82
CA GLU A 508 17.81 12.04 46.33
C GLU A 508 16.90 12.53 45.19
N ASP A 509 17.49 13.14 44.15
CA ASP A 509 16.78 13.65 42.96
C ASP A 509 15.95 12.58 42.23
N LEU A 510 16.43 11.33 42.12
CA LEU A 510 15.73 10.28 41.37
C LEU A 510 14.56 9.69 42.17
N VAL A 511 14.68 9.68 43.50
CA VAL A 511 13.61 9.26 44.43
C VAL A 511 12.49 10.30 44.49
N GLU A 512 12.82 11.58 44.25
CA GLU A 512 11.82 12.62 44.03
C GLU A 512 11.12 12.46 42.68
N ASP A 513 11.87 12.17 41.61
CA ASP A 513 11.37 12.08 40.23
C ASP A 513 10.53 10.81 39.92
N VAL A 514 10.82 9.69 40.59
CA VAL A 514 10.25 8.36 40.28
C VAL A 514 9.61 7.73 41.51
N GLU A 515 8.38 7.26 41.35
CA GLU A 515 7.73 6.37 42.30
C GLU A 515 7.99 4.91 41.91
N PHE A 516 9.01 4.28 42.51
CA PHE A 516 9.40 2.90 42.21
C PHE A 516 8.32 1.89 42.63
N PHE A 517 8.19 0.81 41.86
CA PHE A 517 7.25 -0.25 42.19
C PHE A 517 7.67 -1.00 43.46
N ASP A 518 6.79 -0.98 44.46
CA ASP A 518 6.91 -1.73 45.71
C ASP A 518 5.65 -2.58 45.95
N PRO A 519 5.77 -3.91 46.08
CA PRO A 519 4.63 -4.80 46.34
C PRO A 519 3.80 -4.44 47.57
N GLN A 520 4.40 -3.79 48.58
CA GLN A 520 3.74 -3.46 49.85
C GLN A 520 3.06 -2.09 49.86
N HIS A 521 3.39 -1.22 48.90
CA HIS A 521 2.90 0.15 48.85
C HIS A 521 2.00 0.40 47.64
N TYR A 522 1.07 1.35 47.81
CA TYR A 522 0.23 1.85 46.73
C TYR A 522 1.03 2.87 45.92
N VAL A 523 0.99 2.77 44.58
CA VAL A 523 1.72 3.65 43.67
C VAL A 523 0.79 4.73 43.16
N HIS A 524 1.01 5.96 43.59
CA HIS A 524 0.15 7.10 43.32
C HIS A 524 0.11 7.52 41.85
N GLY A 525 1.25 7.43 41.16
CA GLY A 525 1.37 7.74 39.73
C GLY A 525 0.79 6.68 38.80
N ALA A 526 0.52 5.48 39.28
CA ALA A 526 0.00 4.37 38.48
C ALA A 526 -1.54 4.37 38.44
N THR A 527 -2.10 3.76 37.40
CA THR A 527 -3.55 3.55 37.33
C THR A 527 -4.03 2.59 38.42
N LEU A 528 -5.32 2.64 38.75
CA LEU A 528 -5.91 1.68 39.69
C LEU A 528 -5.80 0.23 39.18
N ALA A 529 -5.94 0.01 37.88
CA ALA A 529 -5.69 -1.29 37.26
C ALA A 529 -4.27 -1.78 37.52
N GLN A 530 -3.27 -0.94 37.24
CA GLN A 530 -1.86 -1.29 37.42
C GLN A 530 -1.53 -1.55 38.89
N ASN A 531 -2.12 -0.80 39.82
CA ASN A 531 -1.99 -1.05 41.25
C ASN A 531 -2.60 -2.37 41.71
N LEU A 532 -3.75 -2.77 41.16
CA LEU A 532 -4.44 -4.02 41.53
C LEU A 532 -3.76 -5.25 40.91
N ILE A 533 -3.45 -5.17 39.61
CA ILE A 533 -2.82 -6.26 38.84
C ILE A 533 -1.37 -6.45 39.30
N PHE A 534 -0.65 -5.34 39.53
CA PHE A 534 0.77 -5.30 39.87
C PHE A 534 1.63 -6.20 38.96
N GLY A 535 1.37 -6.05 37.67
CA GLY A 535 1.83 -6.90 36.59
C GLY A 535 1.25 -6.42 35.27
N SER A 536 1.66 -7.06 34.20
CA SER A 536 1.26 -6.69 32.85
C SER A 536 0.86 -7.92 32.04
N SER A 537 0.03 -7.72 31.02
CA SER A 537 -0.42 -8.76 30.11
C SER A 537 -0.47 -8.21 28.69
N ALA A 538 0.10 -8.98 27.74
CA ALA A 538 -0.08 -8.73 26.31
C ALA A 538 -1.26 -9.53 25.71
N THR A 539 -2.00 -10.29 26.53
CA THR A 539 -3.07 -11.17 26.04
C THR A 539 -4.32 -10.34 25.70
N PRO A 540 -4.85 -10.40 24.46
CA PRO A 540 -6.05 -9.65 24.07
C PRO A 540 -7.23 -9.94 25.02
N GLY A 541 -7.91 -8.89 25.49
CA GLY A 541 -9.02 -9.01 26.44
C GLY A 541 -8.63 -9.14 27.91
N LEU A 542 -7.34 -9.33 28.22
CA LEU A 542 -6.82 -9.43 29.60
C LEU A 542 -5.79 -8.32 29.93
N THR A 543 -5.70 -7.29 29.09
CA THR A 543 -4.89 -6.09 29.35
C THR A 543 -5.52 -5.21 30.43
N SER A 544 -4.74 -4.33 31.06
CA SER A 544 -5.22 -3.36 32.05
C SER A 544 -6.42 -2.52 31.55
N GLU A 545 -6.45 -2.21 30.25
CA GLU A 545 -7.51 -1.42 29.61
C GLU A 545 -8.79 -2.22 29.36
N THR A 546 -8.68 -3.52 29.04
CA THR A 546 -9.82 -4.37 28.62
C THR A 546 -10.38 -5.25 29.72
N LEU A 547 -9.64 -5.42 30.83
CA LEU A 547 -9.98 -6.38 31.88
C LEU A 547 -11.36 -6.13 32.53
N HIS A 548 -11.83 -4.88 32.51
CA HIS A 548 -13.15 -4.48 33.01
C HIS A 548 -14.32 -5.25 32.36
N ALA A 549 -14.16 -5.68 31.11
CA ALA A 549 -15.18 -6.44 30.38
C ALA A 549 -15.22 -7.94 30.75
N ASN A 550 -14.21 -8.45 31.45
CA ASN A 550 -14.11 -9.88 31.76
C ASN A 550 -15.04 -10.26 32.94
N ALA A 551 -15.99 -11.16 32.68
CA ALA A 551 -16.97 -11.59 33.68
C ALA A 551 -16.35 -12.29 34.91
N SER A 552 -15.28 -13.07 34.74
CA SER A 552 -14.58 -13.72 35.85
C SER A 552 -13.84 -12.69 36.71
N PHE A 553 -13.24 -11.68 36.09
CA PHE A 553 -12.58 -10.59 36.80
C PHE A 553 -13.58 -9.75 37.61
N ARG A 554 -14.77 -9.44 37.07
CA ARG A 554 -15.82 -8.75 37.84
C ARG A 554 -16.30 -9.55 39.05
N ARG A 555 -16.38 -10.88 38.93
CA ARG A 555 -16.66 -11.76 40.08
C ARG A 555 -15.53 -11.70 41.10
N PHE A 556 -14.27 -11.70 40.67
CA PHE A 556 -13.12 -11.49 41.55
C PHE A 556 -13.22 -10.17 42.32
N LEU A 557 -13.47 -9.05 41.62
CA LEU A 557 -13.66 -7.74 42.26
C LEU A 557 -14.80 -7.76 43.29
N LYS A 558 -15.89 -8.47 43.00
CA LYS A 558 -17.00 -8.64 43.93
C LYS A 558 -16.58 -9.43 45.18
N THR A 559 -15.86 -10.55 45.00
CA THR A 559 -15.36 -11.37 46.11
C THR A 559 -14.34 -10.64 46.98
N GLN A 560 -13.58 -9.71 46.41
CA GLN A 560 -12.63 -8.86 47.13
C GLN A 560 -13.27 -7.57 47.69
N GLU A 561 -14.59 -7.40 47.58
CA GLU A 561 -15.31 -6.19 48.00
C GLU A 561 -14.74 -4.90 47.36
N LEU A 562 -14.27 -4.99 46.12
CA LEU A 562 -13.72 -3.89 45.33
C LEU A 562 -14.70 -3.37 44.27
N LEU A 563 -15.67 -4.19 43.84
CA LEU A 563 -16.56 -3.85 42.72
C LEU A 563 -17.41 -2.59 43.00
N GLU A 564 -18.13 -2.55 44.13
CA GLU A 564 -18.99 -1.41 44.46
C GLU A 564 -18.20 -0.11 44.71
N PRO A 565 -17.06 -0.12 45.45
CA PRO A 565 -16.21 1.07 45.56
C PRO A 565 -15.66 1.59 44.23
N LEU A 566 -15.29 0.69 43.30
CA LEU A 566 -14.78 1.08 41.98
C LEU A 566 -15.90 1.63 41.10
N ASP A 567 -17.09 1.03 41.10
CA ASP A 567 -18.24 1.55 40.36
C ASP A 567 -18.65 2.94 40.87
N ALA A 568 -18.65 3.15 42.20
CA ALA A 568 -18.90 4.45 42.80
C ALA A 568 -17.86 5.50 42.40
N LEU A 569 -16.58 5.12 42.35
CA LEU A 569 -15.51 6.01 41.89
C LEU A 569 -15.67 6.34 40.40
N GLY A 570 -15.98 5.36 39.55
CA GLY A 570 -16.22 5.55 38.13
C GLY A 570 -17.39 6.51 37.88
N HIS A 571 -18.49 6.35 38.63
CA HIS A 571 -19.64 7.26 38.57
C HIS A 571 -19.29 8.67 39.01
N ALA A 572 -18.52 8.83 40.08
CA ALA A 572 -18.07 10.14 40.56
C ALA A 572 -17.17 10.85 39.53
N ILE A 573 -16.25 10.11 38.89
CA ILE A 573 -15.40 10.63 37.81
C ILE A 573 -16.26 11.06 36.62
N ALA A 574 -17.21 10.21 36.21
CA ALA A 574 -18.10 10.50 35.09
C ALA A 574 -18.97 11.73 35.35
N SER A 575 -19.65 11.77 36.49
CA SER A 575 -20.56 12.86 36.86
C SER A 575 -19.84 14.20 36.89
N ARG A 576 -18.63 14.23 37.47
CA ARG A 576 -17.85 15.46 37.59
C ARG A 576 -17.24 15.91 36.27
N ASN A 577 -16.80 14.99 35.40
CA ASN A 577 -16.29 15.35 34.07
C ASN A 577 -17.41 15.89 33.17
N VAL A 578 -18.58 15.23 33.17
CA VAL A 578 -19.75 15.67 32.39
C VAL A 578 -20.20 17.06 32.82
N ASP A 579 -20.28 17.31 34.13
CA ASP A 579 -20.64 18.63 34.68
C ASP A 579 -19.66 19.73 34.25
N VAL A 580 -18.35 19.46 34.32
CA VAL A 580 -17.30 20.43 33.95
C VAL A 580 -17.32 20.75 32.46
N ILE A 581 -17.42 19.73 31.59
CA ILE A 581 -17.41 19.92 30.13
C ILE A 581 -18.68 20.64 29.68
N ASN A 582 -19.84 20.30 30.25
CA ASN A 582 -21.10 20.99 29.98
C ASN A 582 -21.07 22.46 30.44
N THR A 583 -20.42 22.76 31.56
CA THR A 583 -20.30 24.13 32.09
C THR A 583 -19.34 24.99 31.25
N LEU A 584 -18.26 24.41 30.72
CA LEU A 584 -17.21 25.12 29.99
C LEU A 584 -17.39 25.17 28.47
N GLY A 585 -18.47 24.59 27.93
CA GLY A 585 -18.87 24.78 26.52
C GLY A 585 -18.23 23.83 25.50
N GLY A 586 -17.74 22.66 25.90
CA GLY A 586 -17.47 21.53 24.97
C GLY A 586 -16.35 21.69 23.93
N GLY A 587 -15.40 22.61 24.12
CA GLY A 587 -14.25 22.76 23.22
C GLY A 587 -13.32 21.54 23.21
N MET A 588 -12.71 21.23 22.06
CA MET A 588 -11.78 20.09 21.88
C MET A 588 -10.58 20.12 22.84
N GLU A 589 -10.15 21.31 23.26
CA GLU A 589 -9.07 21.49 24.24
C GLU A 589 -9.43 20.96 25.65
N LEU A 590 -10.71 20.93 26.01
CA LEU A 590 -11.17 20.42 27.32
C LEU A 590 -11.12 18.88 27.41
N PHE A 591 -11.11 18.20 26.26
CA PHE A 591 -11.05 16.73 26.19
C PHE A 591 -9.61 16.19 26.22
N ALA A 592 -8.60 17.04 25.98
CA ALA A 592 -7.19 16.61 25.92
C ALA A 592 -6.71 15.99 27.24
N ASP A 593 -7.18 16.52 28.37
CA ASP A 593 -6.86 16.05 29.72
C ASP A 593 -8.05 15.34 30.42
N SER A 594 -9.12 15.03 29.68
CA SER A 594 -10.29 14.37 30.26
C SER A 594 -10.09 12.85 30.36
N PRO A 595 -10.45 12.21 31.50
CA PRO A 595 -10.55 10.76 31.60
C PRO A 595 -11.57 10.12 30.64
N ILE A 596 -12.46 10.91 30.04
CA ILE A 596 -13.47 10.45 29.07
C ILE A 596 -13.10 10.95 27.68
N PRO A 597 -12.80 10.05 26.71
CA PRO A 597 -12.58 10.42 25.32
C PRO A 597 -13.78 11.16 24.73
N ALA A 598 -13.53 12.08 23.79
CA ALA A 598 -14.60 12.84 23.12
C ALA A 598 -15.65 11.93 22.45
N ASP A 599 -15.22 10.81 21.86
CA ASP A 599 -16.09 9.84 21.19
C ASP A 599 -17.02 9.09 22.17
N ASP A 600 -16.58 8.91 23.42
CA ASP A 600 -17.33 8.20 24.45
C ASP A 600 -18.20 9.16 25.30
N PHE A 601 -18.03 10.48 25.15
CA PHE A 601 -18.61 11.49 26.05
C PHE A 601 -20.14 11.45 26.12
N ASP A 602 -20.81 11.40 24.97
CA ASP A 602 -22.27 11.40 24.90
C ASP A 602 -22.87 10.20 25.66
N GLU A 603 -22.21 9.05 25.60
CA GLU A 603 -22.66 7.84 26.30
C GLU A 603 -22.53 7.99 27.83
N TYR A 604 -21.44 8.58 28.31
CA TYR A 604 -21.26 8.85 29.74
C TYR A 604 -22.20 9.96 30.22
N ALA A 605 -22.46 10.99 29.41
CA ALA A 605 -23.43 12.04 29.72
C ALA A 605 -24.85 11.49 29.87
N LEU A 606 -25.27 10.60 28.96
CA LEU A 606 -26.54 9.88 29.05
C LEU A 606 -26.60 9.01 30.32
N LEU A 607 -25.54 8.26 30.61
CA LEU A 607 -25.47 7.40 31.81
C LEU A 607 -25.64 8.20 33.10
N VAL A 608 -24.91 9.30 33.25
CA VAL A 608 -24.98 10.20 34.42
C VAL A 608 -26.35 10.85 34.54
N SER A 609 -26.94 11.29 33.42
CA SER A 609 -28.28 11.91 33.44
C SER A 609 -29.38 10.94 33.90
N ARG A 610 -29.27 9.66 33.56
CA ARG A 610 -30.21 8.61 33.94
C ARG A 610 -30.10 8.23 35.41
N VAL A 611 -28.89 8.30 35.98
CA VAL A 611 -28.61 7.95 37.39
C VAL A 611 -27.74 9.06 38.02
N PRO A 612 -28.35 10.17 38.46
CA PRO A 612 -27.62 11.33 38.99
C PRO A 612 -26.93 11.04 40.33
N GLU A 613 -27.58 10.25 41.19
CA GLU A 613 -27.04 9.77 42.46
C GLU A 613 -26.63 8.30 42.32
N TYR A 614 -25.44 7.96 42.81
CA TYR A 614 -24.92 6.60 42.73
C TYR A 614 -25.83 5.60 43.44
N ASP A 615 -26.36 4.64 42.68
CA ASP A 615 -27.15 3.52 43.18
C ASP A 615 -26.77 2.25 42.40
N PHE A 616 -26.06 1.34 43.06
CA PHE A 616 -25.53 0.12 42.46
C PHE A 616 -26.61 -0.75 41.81
N ALA A 617 -27.86 -0.73 42.31
CA ALA A 617 -28.94 -1.56 41.80
C ALA A 617 -29.49 -1.07 40.44
N LYS A 618 -29.27 0.20 40.09
CA LYS A 618 -29.83 0.84 38.87
C LYS A 618 -28.95 0.71 37.64
N PHE A 619 -27.69 0.31 37.78
CA PHE A 619 -26.78 0.12 36.66
C PHE A 619 -26.90 -1.30 36.10
N ASP A 620 -27.04 -1.42 34.77
CA ASP A 620 -26.94 -2.70 34.09
C ASP A 620 -25.48 -3.18 33.96
N GLU A 621 -25.27 -4.38 33.43
CA GLU A 621 -23.94 -4.97 33.33
C GLU A 621 -23.00 -4.22 32.35
N ASN A 622 -23.56 -3.50 31.37
CA ASN A 622 -22.82 -2.71 30.40
C ASN A 622 -22.42 -1.35 31.00
N ASP A 623 -23.35 -0.70 31.69
CA ASP A 623 -23.10 0.53 32.45
C ASP A 623 -21.97 0.34 33.47
N ARG A 624 -22.01 -0.76 34.23
CA ARG A 624 -20.96 -1.07 35.21
C ARG A 624 -19.63 -1.33 34.53
N ALA A 625 -19.59 -1.99 33.38
CA ALA A 625 -18.35 -2.18 32.64
C ALA A 625 -17.72 -0.84 32.25
N LYS A 626 -18.54 0.14 31.80
CA LYS A 626 -18.09 1.49 31.45
C LYS A 626 -17.60 2.30 32.64
N LEU A 627 -18.31 2.24 33.78
CA LEU A 627 -17.88 2.89 35.02
C LEU A 627 -16.59 2.28 35.55
N LEU A 628 -16.49 0.95 35.53
CA LEU A 628 -15.30 0.21 35.92
C LEU A 628 -14.11 0.53 35.02
N LYS A 629 -14.31 0.71 33.70
CA LYS A 629 -13.28 1.19 32.76
C LYS A 629 -12.68 2.52 33.22
N LEU A 630 -13.53 3.51 33.55
CA LEU A 630 -13.07 4.81 34.06
C LEU A 630 -12.35 4.70 35.40
N ALA A 631 -12.91 3.92 36.33
CA ALA A 631 -12.32 3.74 37.65
C ALA A 631 -10.94 3.07 37.57
N LEU A 632 -10.82 2.00 36.78
CA LEU A 632 -9.56 1.28 36.62
C LEU A 632 -8.48 2.09 35.89
N GLY A 633 -8.87 2.97 34.96
CA GLY A 633 -7.95 3.90 34.28
C GLY A 633 -7.53 5.12 35.10
N PHE A 634 -8.12 5.34 36.28
CA PHE A 634 -7.88 6.55 37.08
C PHE A 634 -6.49 6.56 37.76
N ILE A 635 -5.81 7.72 37.72
CA ILE A 635 -4.49 7.97 38.32
C ILE A 635 -4.64 8.98 39.47
N SER A 636 -4.14 8.62 40.67
CA SER A 636 -4.35 9.39 41.90
C SER A 636 -3.52 10.68 41.99
N SER A 637 -2.44 10.81 41.23
CA SER A 637 -1.52 11.98 41.26
C SER A 637 -1.97 13.14 40.35
N SER A 638 -2.83 12.88 39.36
CA SER A 638 -3.37 13.96 38.54
C SER A 638 -4.27 14.86 39.41
N ASN A 639 -4.14 16.18 39.31
CA ASN A 639 -4.98 17.16 40.03
C ASN A 639 -6.48 17.10 39.60
N ALA A 640 -6.92 16.04 38.91
CA ALA A 640 -8.26 15.83 38.44
C ALA A 640 -9.11 15.07 39.47
N MET A 641 -9.91 15.84 40.21
CA MET A 641 -11.35 15.59 40.37
C MET A 641 -11.86 14.25 40.93
N GLY A 642 -11.05 13.49 41.68
CA GLY A 642 -11.52 12.36 42.51
C GLY A 642 -10.51 11.98 43.58
N ARG A 643 -10.90 11.91 44.86
CA ARG A 643 -10.02 11.44 45.94
C ARG A 643 -10.29 9.96 46.22
N ILE A 644 -9.26 9.12 46.05
CA ILE A 644 -9.34 7.70 46.42
C ILE A 644 -9.25 7.59 47.94
N SER A 645 -10.24 6.93 48.56
CA SER A 645 -10.23 6.71 50.01
C SER A 645 -9.00 5.90 50.43
N SER A 646 -8.47 6.16 51.63
CA SER A 646 -7.39 5.36 52.21
C SER A 646 -7.80 3.89 52.40
N ASP A 647 -9.09 3.63 52.57
CA ASP A 647 -9.63 2.28 52.65
C ASP A 647 -9.54 1.53 51.32
N LEU A 648 -9.99 2.15 50.23
CA LEU A 648 -9.92 1.55 48.89
C LEU A 648 -8.47 1.27 48.48
N ARG A 649 -7.53 2.19 48.77
CA ARG A 649 -6.09 1.96 48.53
C ARG A 649 -5.56 0.73 49.27
N ARG A 650 -5.89 0.58 50.56
CA ARG A 650 -5.48 -0.60 51.35
C ARG A 650 -6.06 -1.89 50.80
N ARG A 651 -7.36 -1.89 50.44
CA ARG A 651 -8.03 -3.06 49.84
C ARG A 651 -7.33 -3.49 48.55
N ILE A 652 -7.06 -2.55 47.64
CA ILE A 652 -6.38 -2.84 46.37
C ILE A 652 -5.01 -3.48 46.59
N VAL A 653 -4.19 -2.92 47.48
CA VAL A 653 -2.87 -3.51 47.79
C VAL A 653 -3.03 -4.90 48.41
N SER A 654 -3.97 -5.10 49.34
CA SER A 654 -4.22 -6.42 49.95
C SER A 654 -4.76 -7.47 48.97
N SER A 655 -5.46 -7.04 47.91
CA SER A 655 -6.03 -7.94 46.90
C SER A 655 -5.03 -8.39 45.83
N ARG A 656 -3.81 -7.83 45.76
CA ARG A 656 -2.78 -8.23 44.78
C ARG A 656 -2.47 -9.74 44.81
N ALA A 657 -2.32 -10.31 46.01
CA ALA A 657 -2.04 -11.73 46.17
C ALA A 657 -3.21 -12.61 45.71
N ALA A 658 -4.45 -12.18 46.00
CA ALA A 658 -5.66 -12.86 45.54
C ALA A 658 -5.81 -12.75 44.01
N PHE A 659 -5.48 -11.60 43.43
CA PHE A 659 -5.49 -11.39 41.98
C PHE A 659 -4.49 -12.32 41.29
N LYS A 660 -3.27 -12.44 41.82
CA LYS A 660 -2.26 -13.37 41.30
C LYS A 660 -2.78 -14.80 41.25
N LYS A 661 -3.38 -15.28 42.34
CA LYS A 661 -3.99 -16.62 42.38
C LYS A 661 -5.14 -16.77 41.38
N TRP A 662 -6.01 -15.76 41.29
CA TRP A 662 -7.09 -15.75 40.31
C TRP A 662 -6.56 -15.83 38.87
N ALA A 663 -5.50 -15.09 38.55
CA ALA A 663 -4.87 -15.09 37.24
C ALA A 663 -4.25 -16.46 36.91
N GLU A 664 -3.58 -17.12 37.86
CA GLU A 664 -3.03 -18.47 37.67
C GLU A 664 -4.12 -19.51 37.40
N GLU A 665 -5.29 -19.40 38.03
CA GLU A 665 -6.41 -20.33 37.86
C GLU A 665 -7.24 -20.07 36.59
N ASN A 666 -7.45 -18.79 36.23
CA ASN A 666 -8.38 -18.40 35.15
C ASN A 666 -7.68 -18.05 33.83
N ALA A 667 -6.39 -17.70 33.87
CA ALA A 667 -5.61 -17.25 32.72
C ALA A 667 -4.11 -17.59 32.89
N PRO A 668 -3.74 -18.89 32.95
CA PRO A 668 -2.37 -19.32 33.21
C PRO A 668 -1.41 -18.79 32.15
N GLY A 669 -0.32 -18.15 32.58
CA GLY A 669 0.69 -17.56 31.70
C GLY A 669 0.28 -16.24 31.04
N ALA A 670 -0.93 -15.73 31.27
CA ALA A 670 -1.38 -14.49 30.65
C ALA A 670 -0.76 -13.23 31.26
N PHE A 671 -0.36 -13.27 32.54
CA PHE A 671 0.18 -12.12 33.28
C PHE A 671 1.63 -12.36 33.69
N THR A 672 2.47 -11.34 33.51
CA THR A 672 3.82 -11.26 34.07
C THR A 672 3.80 -10.26 35.22
N PHE A 673 3.94 -10.77 36.45
CA PHE A 673 3.89 -9.93 37.65
C PHE A 673 5.19 -9.16 37.86
N TYR A 674 5.06 -7.93 38.35
CA TYR A 674 6.19 -7.05 38.60
C TYR A 674 7.07 -7.62 39.69
N ARG A 675 8.27 -8.08 39.29
CA ARG A 675 9.32 -8.53 40.19
C ARG A 675 10.64 -7.91 39.78
N LEU A 676 11.43 -7.51 40.77
CA LEU A 676 12.70 -6.81 40.53
C LEU A 676 13.69 -7.67 39.73
N ASP A 677 13.64 -8.99 39.93
CA ASP A 677 14.53 -10.01 39.35
C ASP A 677 14.03 -10.59 38.02
N SER A 678 12.88 -10.14 37.51
CA SER A 678 12.26 -10.72 36.31
C SER A 678 12.00 -9.67 35.23
N TYR A 679 12.29 -10.02 33.96
CA TYR A 679 11.98 -9.16 32.82
C TYR A 679 10.50 -9.24 32.45
N ILE A 680 9.92 -8.11 32.05
CA ILE A 680 8.50 -7.99 31.74
C ILE A 680 8.34 -7.77 30.23
N ALA A 681 8.06 -8.84 29.49
CA ALA A 681 8.06 -8.86 28.02
C ALA A 681 7.03 -7.92 27.37
N SER A 682 5.90 -7.66 28.04
CA SER A 682 4.84 -6.81 27.50
C SER A 682 5.06 -5.32 27.74
N GLU A 683 6.05 -4.95 28.55
CA GLU A 683 6.39 -3.56 28.86
C GLU A 683 7.55 -3.09 27.98
N SER A 684 7.67 -1.77 27.83
CA SER A 684 8.76 -1.19 27.05
C SER A 684 10.13 -1.46 27.71
N ILE A 685 11.21 -1.35 26.94
CA ILE A 685 12.57 -1.44 27.49
C ILE A 685 12.77 -0.34 28.55
N LEU A 686 12.26 0.86 28.32
CA LEU A 686 12.36 1.97 29.28
C LEU A 686 11.67 1.63 30.60
N ASP A 687 10.43 1.14 30.54
CA ASP A 687 9.65 0.80 31.73
C ASP A 687 10.26 -0.39 32.47
N ASN A 688 10.87 -1.33 31.74
CA ASN A 688 11.65 -2.39 32.33
C ASN A 688 12.89 -1.87 33.06
N ILE A 689 13.61 -0.87 32.56
CA ILE A 689 14.77 -0.32 33.26
C ILE A 689 14.33 0.53 34.47
N LEU A 690 13.34 1.41 34.26
CA LEU A 690 12.84 2.34 35.26
C LEU A 690 12.18 1.60 36.44
N PHE A 691 11.34 0.60 36.13
CA PHE A 691 10.59 -0.20 37.09
C PHE A 691 9.85 0.65 38.14
N GLY A 692 9.14 1.67 37.65
CA GLY A 692 8.40 2.65 38.44
C GLY A 692 7.66 3.62 37.54
N VAL A 693 6.96 4.58 38.14
CA VAL A 693 6.22 5.61 37.42
C VAL A 693 6.87 6.97 37.60
N ILE A 694 7.01 7.71 36.50
CA ILE A 694 7.53 9.08 36.49
C ILE A 694 6.48 10.01 37.11
N ARG A 695 6.86 10.89 38.05
CA ARG A 695 5.94 11.87 38.62
C ARG A 695 5.77 13.06 37.66
N PRO A 696 4.60 13.23 37.00
CA PRO A 696 4.43 14.26 35.98
C PRO A 696 4.39 15.69 36.54
N GLU A 697 4.12 15.83 37.84
CA GLU A 697 4.10 17.11 38.57
C GLU A 697 5.48 17.80 38.58
N ILE A 698 6.55 17.04 38.40
CA ILE A 698 7.91 17.53 38.50
C ILE A 698 8.43 17.89 37.10
N ALA A 699 8.59 19.18 36.87
CA ALA A 699 9.11 19.69 35.60
C ALA A 699 10.52 19.14 35.29
N GLY A 700 10.67 18.56 34.10
CA GLY A 700 11.94 18.02 33.60
C GLY A 700 12.37 16.69 34.22
N ALA A 701 11.53 16.02 35.02
CA ALA A 701 11.84 14.71 35.60
C ALA A 701 12.13 13.67 34.51
N GLU A 702 11.32 13.63 33.44
CA GLU A 702 11.49 12.68 32.33
C GLU A 702 12.88 12.80 31.68
N ASP A 703 13.36 14.02 31.44
CA ASP A 703 14.67 14.26 30.84
C ASP A 703 15.82 13.87 31.79
N ARG A 704 15.69 14.12 33.11
CA ARG A 704 16.67 13.70 34.11
C ARG A 704 16.74 12.18 34.21
N ILE A 705 15.60 11.50 34.24
CA ILE A 705 15.50 10.04 34.28
C ILE A 705 16.14 9.43 33.03
N LYS A 706 15.78 9.91 31.83
CA LYS A 706 16.39 9.43 30.58
C LYS A 706 17.91 9.61 30.59
N LYS A 707 18.43 10.74 31.07
CA LYS A 707 19.88 10.95 31.23
C LYS A 707 20.51 9.93 32.18
N ARG A 708 19.86 9.61 33.30
CA ARG A 708 20.36 8.63 34.26
C ARG A 708 20.33 7.22 33.70
N ILE A 709 19.25 6.83 33.02
CA ILE A 709 19.13 5.55 32.33
C ILE A 709 20.23 5.41 31.27
N MET A 710 20.46 6.45 30.47
CA MET A 710 21.57 6.44 29.50
C MET A 710 22.93 6.23 30.18
N GLN A 711 23.21 6.90 31.31
CA GLN A 711 24.46 6.68 32.05
C GLN A 711 24.63 5.23 32.49
N VAL A 712 23.56 4.61 33.02
CA VAL A 712 23.59 3.21 33.45
C VAL A 712 23.81 2.28 32.25
N LEU A 713 23.10 2.49 31.14
CA LEU A 713 23.27 1.67 29.93
C LEU A 713 24.65 1.80 29.27
N ILE A 714 25.32 2.94 29.43
CA ILE A 714 26.71 3.13 29.00
C ILE A 714 27.65 2.30 29.89
N ILE A 715 27.41 2.27 31.21
CA ILE A 715 28.22 1.47 32.14
C ILE A 715 28.06 -0.03 31.87
N GLU A 716 26.85 -0.44 31.49
CA GLU A 716 26.51 -1.82 31.11
C GLU A 716 26.95 -2.20 29.68
N ASP A 717 27.46 -1.26 28.90
CA ASP A 717 27.88 -1.46 27.50
C ASP A 717 26.78 -2.02 26.58
N VAL A 718 25.52 -1.65 26.83
CA VAL A 718 24.35 -2.14 26.06
C VAL A 718 23.60 -1.07 25.28
N LEU A 719 24.07 0.18 25.31
CA LEU A 719 23.39 1.28 24.65
C LEU A 719 23.24 1.05 23.13
N ASP A 720 24.26 0.48 22.49
CA ASP A 720 24.25 0.19 21.04
C ASP A 720 23.23 -0.89 20.68
N ARG A 721 23.00 -1.87 21.58
CA ARG A 721 21.93 -2.87 21.43
C ARG A 721 20.55 -2.21 21.46
N ILE A 722 20.34 -1.22 22.32
CA ILE A 722 19.06 -0.47 22.34
C ILE A 722 18.85 0.29 21.02
N ILE A 723 19.93 0.82 20.44
CA ILE A 723 19.87 1.45 19.12
C ILE A 723 19.46 0.45 18.04
N GLU A 724 19.96 -0.78 18.05
CA GLU A 724 19.52 -1.83 17.11
C GLU A 724 18.01 -2.04 17.15
N TYR A 725 17.41 -2.11 18.35
CA TYR A 725 15.96 -2.18 18.51
C TYR A 725 15.26 -0.93 17.98
N GLY A 726 15.82 0.26 18.24
CA GLY A 726 15.30 1.51 17.72
C GLY A 726 15.33 1.60 16.19
N LEU A 727 16.33 0.98 15.54
CA LEU A 727 16.43 0.89 14.08
C LEU A 727 15.32 0.01 13.48
N GLN A 728 14.76 -0.94 14.24
CA GLN A 728 13.61 -1.76 13.82
C GLN A 728 12.26 -1.03 13.93
N PHE A 729 12.24 0.23 14.36
CA PHE A 729 11.01 1.01 14.46
C PHE A 729 10.26 1.04 13.13
N ASN A 730 9.01 0.61 13.13
CA ASN A 730 8.15 0.68 11.96
C ASN A 730 7.70 2.11 11.72
N VAL A 731 8.17 2.69 10.62
CA VAL A 731 7.93 4.10 10.26
C VAL A 731 6.53 4.36 9.70
N GLY A 732 5.75 3.29 9.46
CA GLY A 732 4.39 3.34 8.93
C GLY A 732 4.32 3.69 7.44
N SER A 733 3.11 3.94 6.95
CA SER A 733 2.86 4.20 5.53
C SER A 733 3.37 5.61 5.17
N GLN A 734 4.29 5.69 4.20
CA GLN A 734 4.93 6.95 3.79
C GLN A 734 5.68 7.70 4.92
N GLY A 735 6.05 7.01 6.01
CA GLY A 735 6.70 7.64 7.16
C GLY A 735 5.77 8.55 7.98
N ASP A 736 4.48 8.21 8.06
CA ASP A 736 3.46 8.92 8.85
C ASP A 736 3.75 8.92 10.36
N ARG A 737 4.49 7.92 10.85
CA ARG A 737 4.93 7.85 12.26
C ARG A 737 6.22 8.63 12.57
N LEU A 738 6.79 9.33 11.59
CA LEU A 738 7.96 10.19 11.77
C LEU A 738 7.56 11.66 11.64
N SER A 739 8.15 12.51 12.48
CA SER A 739 8.01 13.97 12.33
C SER A 739 8.69 14.47 11.05
N GLY A 740 8.33 15.67 10.58
CA GLY A 740 8.95 16.28 9.40
C GLY A 740 10.48 16.39 9.51
N GLY A 741 10.98 16.78 10.68
CA GLY A 741 12.41 16.85 10.98
C GLY A 741 13.07 15.46 11.00
N GLN A 742 12.43 14.45 11.59
CA GLN A 742 12.93 13.07 11.60
C GLN A 742 13.04 12.52 10.17
N ARG A 743 12.04 12.74 9.31
CA ARG A 743 12.10 12.33 7.89
C ARG A 743 13.29 12.96 7.15
N GLN A 744 13.58 14.24 7.39
CA GLN A 744 14.75 14.92 6.81
C GLN A 744 16.07 14.36 7.35
N LYS A 745 16.20 14.16 8.67
CA LYS A 745 17.40 13.54 9.26
C LYS A 745 17.63 12.13 8.71
N THR A 746 16.59 11.31 8.56
CA THR A 746 16.69 9.97 7.97
C THR A 746 17.16 10.02 6.51
N ALA A 747 16.66 10.97 5.72
CA ALA A 747 17.10 11.13 4.33
C ALA A 747 18.56 11.61 4.23
N LEU A 748 18.98 12.53 5.10
CA LEU A 748 20.38 12.95 5.22
C LEU A 748 21.28 11.78 5.61
N ALA A 749 20.90 11.01 6.64
CA ALA A 749 21.64 9.84 7.09
C ALA A 749 21.77 8.77 6.00
N ARG A 750 20.68 8.48 5.27
CA ARG A 750 20.67 7.58 4.10
C ARG A 750 21.72 7.98 3.06
N VAL A 751 21.86 9.28 2.80
CA VAL A 751 22.82 9.79 1.81
C VAL A 751 24.24 9.82 2.36
N PHE A 752 24.44 10.16 3.64
CA PHE A 752 25.77 10.17 4.26
C PHE A 752 26.35 8.77 4.48
N LEU A 753 25.51 7.77 4.70
CA LEU A 753 25.93 6.36 4.73
C LEU A 753 26.54 5.93 3.40
N LYS A 754 25.97 6.40 2.28
CA LYS A 754 26.46 6.14 0.92
C LYS A 754 27.80 6.81 0.62
N ASN A 755 28.12 7.92 1.29
CA ASN A 755 29.33 8.72 1.09
C ASN A 755 29.66 9.00 -0.40
N PRO A 756 28.74 9.64 -1.17
CA PRO A 756 28.94 9.85 -2.60
C PRO A 756 29.92 11.00 -2.90
N PRO A 757 30.65 10.97 -4.03
CA PRO A 757 31.51 12.08 -4.48
C PRO A 757 30.70 13.33 -4.86
N ILE A 758 29.42 13.20 -5.17
CA ILE A 758 28.52 14.33 -5.47
C ILE A 758 27.32 14.31 -4.54
N LEU A 759 27.01 15.44 -3.93
CA LEU A 759 25.88 15.61 -3.02
C LEU A 759 24.99 16.76 -3.48
N ILE A 760 23.70 16.50 -3.63
CA ILE A 760 22.69 17.53 -3.96
C ILE A 760 21.70 17.63 -2.82
N LEU A 761 21.60 18.80 -2.21
CA LEU A 761 20.73 19.08 -1.07
C LEU A 761 19.70 20.14 -1.49
N ASP A 762 18.47 19.72 -1.79
CA ASP A 762 17.39 20.65 -2.13
C ASP A 762 16.60 20.99 -0.88
N GLU A 763 16.94 22.09 -0.21
CA GLU A 763 16.27 22.54 1.03
C GLU A 763 16.24 21.45 2.13
N ALA A 764 17.26 20.61 2.15
CA ALA A 764 17.33 19.38 2.94
C ALA A 764 17.24 19.57 4.46
N THR A 765 17.40 20.81 4.94
CA THR A 765 17.42 21.18 6.35
C THR A 765 16.24 22.06 6.76
N ALA A 766 15.29 22.34 5.85
CA ALA A 766 14.22 23.32 6.06
C ALA A 766 13.23 22.98 7.19
N ALA A 767 13.05 21.69 7.53
CA ALA A 767 12.18 21.23 8.61
C ALA A 767 12.94 20.96 9.92
N LEU A 768 14.25 21.28 9.98
CA LEU A 768 15.09 21.12 11.16
C LEU A 768 15.15 22.41 11.98
N ASP A 769 15.37 22.28 13.29
CA ASP A 769 15.63 23.41 14.18
C ASP A 769 17.01 24.04 13.97
N ASN A 770 17.22 25.25 14.48
CA ASN A 770 18.46 26.01 14.28
C ASN A 770 19.72 25.25 14.70
N ALA A 771 19.65 24.51 15.82
CA ALA A 771 20.76 23.74 16.33
C ALA A 771 21.12 22.57 15.38
N SER A 772 20.13 21.84 14.90
CA SER A 772 20.34 20.73 13.95
C SER A 772 20.82 21.25 12.59
N GLN A 773 20.28 22.38 12.10
CA GLN A 773 20.76 22.97 10.84
C GLN A 773 22.25 23.36 10.92
N THR A 774 22.66 24.00 12.01
CA THR A 774 24.06 24.37 12.26
C THR A 774 24.96 23.13 12.34
N ARG A 775 24.49 22.06 12.99
CA ARG A 775 25.20 20.77 13.04
C ARG A 775 25.44 20.21 11.65
N ILE A 776 24.40 20.17 10.80
CA ILE A 776 24.54 19.68 9.42
C ILE A 776 25.51 20.56 8.62
N GLN A 777 25.43 21.89 8.75
CA GLN A 777 26.35 22.80 8.07
C GLN A 777 27.82 22.54 8.47
N ASN A 778 28.11 22.42 9.77
CA ASN A 778 29.45 22.10 10.26
C ASN A 778 29.95 20.73 9.75
N LEU A 779 29.04 19.75 9.61
CA LEU A 779 29.37 18.44 9.06
C LEU A 779 29.73 18.53 7.56
N LEU A 780 29.00 19.33 6.79
CA LEU A 780 29.33 19.57 5.38
C LEU A 780 30.72 20.21 5.24
N GLU A 781 31.04 21.20 6.07
CA GLU A 781 32.32 21.89 6.05
C GLU A 781 33.51 21.05 6.55
N SER A 782 33.29 20.20 7.56
CA SER A 782 34.38 19.42 8.18
C SER A 782 34.64 18.08 7.48
N LYS A 783 33.59 17.39 7.01
CA LYS A 783 33.69 16.01 6.52
C LYS A 783 33.57 15.89 5.01
N PHE A 784 32.70 16.69 4.39
CA PHE A 784 32.40 16.58 2.96
C PHE A 784 33.18 17.58 2.11
N LYS A 785 33.50 18.76 2.64
CA LYS A 785 34.39 19.72 1.99
C LYS A 785 35.70 19.05 1.58
N THR A 786 36.16 19.34 0.37
CA THR A 786 37.32 18.70 -0.31
C THR A 786 37.18 17.23 -0.70
N LYS A 787 36.24 16.48 -0.10
CA LYS A 787 36.01 15.05 -0.40
C LYS A 787 34.89 14.83 -1.41
N SER A 788 33.83 15.62 -1.30
CA SER A 788 32.63 15.54 -2.14
C SER A 788 32.26 16.92 -2.64
N THR A 789 31.83 17.00 -3.89
CA THR A 789 31.22 18.22 -4.44
C THR A 789 29.80 18.36 -3.91
N VAL A 790 29.49 19.47 -3.26
CA VAL A 790 28.19 19.69 -2.62
C VAL A 790 27.47 20.84 -3.32
N ILE A 791 26.25 20.60 -3.78
CA ILE A 791 25.34 21.60 -4.32
C ILE A 791 24.13 21.69 -3.39
N ALA A 792 24.01 22.79 -2.67
CA ALA A 792 22.90 23.00 -1.74
C ALA A 792 21.99 24.13 -2.21
N VAL A 793 20.70 23.86 -2.32
CA VAL A 793 19.67 24.89 -2.44
C VAL A 793 19.37 25.41 -1.04
N VAL A 794 19.72 26.66 -0.79
CA VAL A 794 19.69 27.25 0.54
C VAL A 794 18.64 28.36 0.62
N HIS A 795 17.77 28.30 1.63
CA HIS A 795 16.82 29.36 1.96
C HIS A 795 17.32 30.35 3.00
N ARG A 796 18.23 29.90 3.86
CA ARG A 796 18.76 30.67 4.98
C ARG A 796 20.07 31.35 4.61
N LEU A 797 20.06 32.66 4.59
CA LEU A 797 21.20 33.44 4.10
C LEU A 797 22.37 33.48 5.11
N ASP A 798 22.11 33.18 6.38
CA ASP A 798 23.11 33.19 7.45
C ASP A 798 24.13 32.04 7.36
N ILE A 799 23.72 30.88 6.83
CA ILE A 799 24.60 29.71 6.65
C ILE A 799 25.49 29.79 5.39
N LEU A 800 25.30 30.82 4.55
CA LEU A 800 26.02 30.95 3.28
C LEU A 800 27.51 31.25 3.42
N LYS A 801 27.94 31.75 4.58
CA LYS A 801 29.36 32.07 4.85
C LYS A 801 30.26 30.83 4.79
N GLY A 802 29.70 29.64 5.04
CA GLY A 802 30.41 28.37 5.00
C GLY A 802 30.67 27.79 3.61
N TYR A 803 30.03 28.35 2.58
CA TYR A 803 30.13 27.86 1.20
C TYR A 803 31.28 28.53 0.46
N ASP A 804 31.97 27.77 -0.38
CA ASP A 804 33.08 28.29 -1.17
C ASP A 804 32.58 29.28 -2.22
N ARG A 805 31.42 28.98 -2.82
CA ARG A 805 30.75 29.85 -3.80
C ARG A 805 29.25 29.86 -3.62
N ILE A 806 28.66 30.97 -4.05
CA ILE A 806 27.22 31.21 -4.03
C ILE A 806 26.79 31.58 -5.45
N GLY A 807 25.86 30.81 -6.00
CA GLY A 807 25.17 31.08 -7.26
C GLY A 807 23.79 31.68 -7.01
N VAL A 808 23.59 32.92 -7.46
CA VAL A 808 22.32 33.64 -7.30
C VAL A 808 21.48 33.46 -8.56
N LEU A 809 20.28 32.90 -8.40
CA LEU A 809 19.32 32.71 -9.47
C LEU A 809 18.20 33.73 -9.42
N LYS A 810 17.81 34.23 -10.59
CA LYS A 810 16.65 35.11 -10.80
C LYS A 810 16.00 34.79 -12.13
N SER A 811 14.71 34.46 -12.10
CA SER A 811 13.91 34.16 -13.30
C SER A 811 14.56 33.14 -14.25
N GLY A 812 15.08 32.04 -13.69
CA GLY A 812 15.69 30.95 -14.46
C GLY A 812 17.11 31.23 -14.97
N LYS A 813 17.74 32.34 -14.56
CA LYS A 813 19.11 32.72 -14.94
C LYS A 813 20.02 32.78 -13.73
N LEU A 814 21.28 32.39 -13.91
CA LEU A 814 22.35 32.63 -12.94
C LEU A 814 22.87 34.06 -13.14
N VAL A 815 22.52 34.96 -12.22
CA VAL A 815 22.83 36.40 -12.35
C VAL A 815 24.15 36.78 -11.68
N GLU A 816 24.50 36.11 -10.57
CA GLU A 816 25.73 36.35 -9.83
C GLU A 816 26.34 35.02 -9.39
N LEU A 817 27.68 34.99 -9.32
CA LEU A 817 28.47 33.87 -8.88
C LEU A 817 29.76 34.39 -8.24
N GLY A 818 30.09 33.92 -7.04
CA GLY A 818 31.29 34.36 -6.32
C GLY A 818 31.28 33.91 -4.86
N SER A 819 32.29 34.33 -4.10
CA SER A 819 32.31 34.12 -2.64
C SER A 819 31.34 35.06 -1.92
N TYR A 820 30.99 34.75 -0.66
CA TYR A 820 30.10 35.59 0.14
C TYR A 820 30.56 37.06 0.21
N GLU A 821 31.84 37.29 0.49
CA GLU A 821 32.39 38.65 0.62
C GLU A 821 32.38 39.42 -0.71
N GLU A 822 32.69 38.75 -1.82
CA GLU A 822 32.67 39.34 -3.16
C GLU A 822 31.26 39.80 -3.54
N LEU A 823 30.25 38.96 -3.30
CA LEU A 823 28.86 39.25 -3.67
C LEU A 823 28.26 40.36 -2.81
N ILE A 824 28.56 40.40 -1.50
CA ILE A 824 28.15 41.52 -0.64
C ILE A 824 28.79 42.83 -1.11
N LYS A 825 30.08 42.84 -1.46
CA LYS A 825 30.77 44.04 -1.97
C LYS A 825 30.21 44.51 -3.32
N LYS A 826 29.75 43.60 -4.18
CA LYS A 826 29.14 43.94 -5.48
C LYS A 826 27.80 44.69 -5.36
N LYS A 827 27.14 44.65 -4.19
CA LYS A 827 25.82 45.28 -3.95
C LYS A 827 24.76 44.93 -5.01
N GLY A 828 24.80 43.69 -5.51
CA GLY A 828 23.86 43.19 -6.50
C GLY A 828 22.59 42.57 -5.90
N VAL A 829 21.96 41.66 -6.65
CA VAL A 829 20.80 40.87 -6.23
C VAL A 829 21.08 40.09 -4.94
N PHE A 830 22.31 39.60 -4.75
CA PHE A 830 22.67 38.94 -3.49
C PHE A 830 22.55 39.87 -2.28
N HIS A 831 23.01 41.12 -2.41
CA HIS A 831 22.93 42.11 -1.34
C HIS A 831 21.47 42.47 -1.02
N GLU A 832 20.62 42.60 -2.04
CA GLU A 832 19.16 42.78 -1.85
C GLU A 832 18.51 41.61 -1.10
N LEU A 833 18.95 40.37 -1.37
CA LEU A 833 18.45 39.19 -0.65
C LEU A 833 18.84 39.24 0.83
N VAL A 834 20.08 39.62 1.14
CA VAL A 834 20.63 39.62 2.51
C VAL A 834 20.13 40.79 3.36
N HIS A 835 20.08 42.00 2.79
CA HIS A 835 19.73 43.21 3.53
C HIS A 835 18.29 43.68 3.33
N GLY A 836 17.51 43.00 2.47
CA GLY A 836 16.21 43.45 2.01
C GLY A 836 16.33 44.51 0.91
N ARG A 837 15.21 44.76 0.20
CA ARG A 837 15.12 45.90 -0.72
C ARG A 837 15.19 47.19 0.11
N GLN A 838 16.15 48.05 -0.21
CA GLN A 838 16.10 49.45 0.21
C GLN A 838 15.00 50.20 -0.54
#